data_AF-A0A7Y4L599-F1
#
_entry.id   AF-A0A7Y4L599-F1
#
_cell.length_a   1.000
_cell.length_b   1.000
_cell.length_c   1.000
_cell.angle_alpha   90.00
_cell.angle_beta   90.00
_cell.angle_gamma   90.00
#
_symmetry.space_group_name_H-M   'P 1'
#
loop_
_entity.id
_entity.type
_entity.pdbx_description
1 polymer ?
#
loop_
_entity_poly.entity_id
_entity_poly.type
_entity_poly.pdbx_seq_one_letter_code
_entity_poly.pdbx_strand_id
1 'polypeptide(L)'
;MPVSPELRAKLEALFAVQPPPSPSVYDRPLKDRDLQRVLDTLESGKLPPGRMLANQPGRWAHYILGPHVLEFGPVLTTVIYAALDLLDDGGRPSLSNGAAAFYTRLFEETGHPTLLEIAGLLNAVGLDGSGFVLQHYTGRYFQPLGMGWPDAAVAPFIQTVLPEVLEKLGRTGDWHEDDDGPFRALATLPALPPAAVTALTELALGSRKAARRQAQDLLARNEGVEDLPIAALADGKAEVRAIAAQWLQRLRHEPAIPALEAAVAKERHDLTQGALLDTLESLGRPVAQYLDLETLRSQAETAVAKGLPKNLDWLSWDAVPAVHWAKTGVEVPRAVLQWFVVQAVRGKSAEPNALLRNYCGLFERSTREAFGQYLLEAWLAEDVRTVAPEDALRTSQEEASWLIGDPQYQQSWMAGLSHAELVAELLPMNLQELAGSAASSKGLLAVVAACGGAGVAAPVQRYLKEWFGSRAAQGKALIAMLAWVDDPAATQLMLAVGSRFRTKSFQDEANRQAAALAERKGWTLDELADRSVPVAGLDDDGRAELSYGDRVFVAELTPELTVALIDPQGKPLKALPAPRQSDDEDAVKAAKKALTATKRELKAVVELQTQRLYEALCTGRAWPAADWQRFLNGHLILRQLVQRLAWSADDVVFRPLDDGTLTDAADDPVELAADAVVRLAHDTALEPATVRSWQQHFVDYEVAPLFQQFGKELFRLPAAKAGDTRLLDFEGHLLETFALRGRAAKLGYQRGEAQDAGWFYEYEKRFPSIGLTVVIEFTGNMLPEENRVVALRALYVARAVGRRGGPLLALGDVPPVLLSEVYNDLRLLAADGSGFDPDWAKKTEF
;
A
#
# COMPACT_ATOMS: atom_id res chain seq x y z
N MET A 1 3.69 4.44 52.37
CA MET A 1 4.00 2.99 52.46
C MET A 1 5.25 2.85 53.32
N PRO A 2 5.25 2.09 54.43
CA PRO A 2 6.45 1.94 55.25
C PRO A 2 7.56 1.29 54.42
N VAL A 3 8.73 1.94 54.34
CA VAL A 3 9.87 1.45 53.55
C VAL A 3 10.52 0.31 54.30
N SER A 4 10.49 -0.91 53.74
CA SER A 4 11.19 -2.05 54.34
C SER A 4 12.71 -1.87 54.25
N PRO A 5 13.50 -2.46 55.16
CA PRO A 5 14.96 -2.43 55.08
C PRO A 5 15.49 -2.96 53.73
N GLU A 6 14.83 -3.98 53.17
CA GLU A 6 15.15 -4.58 51.87
C GLU A 6 14.90 -3.61 50.72
N LEU A 7 13.77 -2.90 50.71
CA LEU A 7 13.46 -1.91 49.68
C LEU A 7 14.42 -0.72 49.75
N ARG A 8 14.76 -0.26 50.96
CA ARG A 8 15.74 0.81 51.17
C ARG A 8 17.11 0.44 50.61
N ALA A 9 17.65 -0.73 50.98
CA ALA A 9 18.94 -1.20 50.49
C ALA A 9 18.98 -1.34 48.96
N LYS A 10 17.87 -1.76 48.36
CA LYS A 10 17.74 -1.87 46.89
C LYS A 10 17.75 -0.51 46.20
N LEU A 11 17.00 0.46 46.71
CA LEU A 11 17.00 1.83 46.18
C LEU A 11 18.39 2.48 46.33
N GLU A 12 19.06 2.27 47.47
CA GLU A 12 20.45 2.71 47.69
C GLU A 12 21.40 2.13 46.63
N ALA A 13 21.31 0.82 46.35
CA ALA A 13 22.14 0.17 45.32
C ALA A 13 21.88 0.72 43.91
N LEU A 14 20.62 0.94 43.54
CA LEU A 14 20.25 1.46 42.22
C LEU A 14 20.70 2.91 42.01
N PHE A 15 20.56 3.75 43.04
CA PHE A 15 20.93 5.16 42.95
C PHE A 15 22.46 5.38 42.96
N ALA A 16 23.25 4.37 43.34
CA ALA A 16 24.71 4.40 43.27
C ALA A 16 25.28 4.15 41.86
N VAL A 17 24.48 3.62 40.91
CA VAL A 17 24.93 3.24 39.56
C VAL A 17 25.24 4.50 38.72
N GLN A 18 26.46 4.59 38.22
CA GLN A 18 26.94 5.72 37.42
C GLN A 18 26.71 5.51 35.92
N PRO A 19 26.36 6.58 35.16
CA PRO A 19 26.23 6.49 33.72
C PRO A 19 27.56 6.20 33.03
N PRO A 20 27.57 5.52 31.87
CA PRO A 20 28.75 5.44 31.03
C PRO A 20 29.16 6.84 30.54
N PRO A 21 30.44 7.08 30.17
CA PRO A 21 30.89 8.38 29.67
C PRO A 21 30.18 8.71 28.35
N SER A 22 29.12 9.53 28.42
CA SER A 22 28.26 9.93 27.29
C SER A 22 28.32 11.45 27.06
N PRO A 23 28.21 11.95 25.81
CA PRO A 23 28.26 13.37 25.48
C PRO A 23 26.94 14.14 25.72
N SER A 24 25.87 13.49 26.17
CA SER A 24 24.56 14.12 26.35
C SER A 24 24.49 14.97 27.64
N VAL A 25 24.22 16.27 27.50
CA VAL A 25 24.06 17.24 28.60
C VAL A 25 22.83 16.94 29.47
N TYR A 26 21.98 15.98 29.07
CA TYR A 26 20.74 15.61 29.76
C TYR A 26 20.88 14.42 30.72
N ASP A 27 22.03 13.74 30.76
CA ASP A 27 22.20 12.47 31.49
C ASP A 27 23.07 12.60 32.74
N ARG A 28 22.55 13.30 33.77
CA ARG A 28 23.25 13.38 35.07
C ARG A 28 23.02 12.12 35.91
N PRO A 29 23.99 11.69 36.75
CA PRO A 29 23.77 10.63 37.71
C PRO A 29 22.68 10.99 38.73
N LEU A 30 22.02 9.95 39.25
CA LEU A 30 21.20 10.03 40.46
C LEU A 30 22.11 10.36 41.64
N LYS A 31 21.63 11.24 42.53
CA LYS A 31 22.37 11.72 43.71
C LYS A 31 21.64 11.34 45.00
N ASP A 32 22.33 11.37 46.13
CA ASP A 32 21.75 11.07 47.45
C ASP A 32 20.50 11.92 47.77
N ARG A 33 20.46 13.16 47.30
CA ARG A 33 19.27 14.03 47.43
C ARG A 33 18.05 13.49 46.68
N ASP A 34 18.26 12.83 45.55
CA ASP A 34 17.19 12.25 44.72
C ASP A 34 16.65 10.98 45.41
N LEU A 35 17.53 10.18 46.02
CA LEU A 35 17.17 9.02 46.85
C LEU A 35 16.38 9.45 48.09
N GLN A 36 16.87 10.46 48.82
CA GLN A 36 16.20 10.97 50.01
C GLN A 36 14.80 11.50 49.68
N ARG A 37 14.66 12.17 48.54
CA ARG A 37 13.37 12.65 48.02
C ARG A 37 12.39 11.50 47.78
N VAL A 38 12.84 10.37 47.23
CA VAL A 38 12.00 9.15 47.07
C VAL A 38 11.61 8.56 48.43
N LEU A 39 12.56 8.41 49.35
CA LEU A 39 12.31 7.85 50.68
C LEU A 39 11.32 8.72 51.48
N ASP A 40 11.52 10.04 51.50
CA ASP A 40 10.63 10.99 52.16
C ASP A 40 9.22 10.93 51.59
N THR A 41 9.09 10.77 50.26
CA THR A 41 7.78 10.62 49.59
C THR A 41 7.08 9.33 50.02
N LEU A 42 7.83 8.21 50.09
CA LEU A 42 7.27 6.92 50.50
C LEU A 42 6.81 6.91 51.96
N GLU A 43 7.58 7.53 52.84
CA GLU A 43 7.30 7.62 54.27
C GLU A 43 6.18 8.61 54.60
N SER A 44 6.20 9.81 53.99
CA SER A 44 5.22 10.87 54.27
C SER A 44 3.91 10.73 53.49
N GLY A 45 3.92 10.02 52.35
CA GLY A 45 2.81 9.96 51.41
C GLY A 45 2.53 11.29 50.70
N LYS A 46 3.44 12.27 50.78
CA LYS A 46 3.30 13.59 50.16
C LYS A 46 4.41 13.82 49.14
N LEU A 47 4.04 14.35 47.97
CA LEU A 47 5.03 14.77 47.00
C LEU A 47 5.81 16.01 47.50
N PRO A 48 7.12 16.07 47.20
CA PRO A 48 7.95 17.23 47.51
C PRO A 48 7.47 18.48 46.76
N PRO A 49 7.47 19.67 47.39
CA PRO A 49 6.98 20.90 46.75
C PRO A 49 7.92 21.39 45.64
N GLY A 50 7.34 21.71 44.48
CA GLY A 50 8.02 22.34 43.33
C GLY A 50 8.54 21.36 42.26
N ARG A 51 8.43 21.77 40.98
CA ARG A 51 9.05 21.06 39.82
C ARG A 51 10.58 21.15 39.90
N MET A 52 11.28 20.12 39.40
CA MET A 52 12.74 20.18 39.20
C MET A 52 13.05 21.05 37.97
N LEU A 53 12.89 22.36 38.10
CA LEU A 53 13.00 23.34 36.99
C LEU A 53 14.41 23.45 36.37
N ALA A 54 15.43 22.79 36.92
CA ALA A 54 16.75 22.63 36.32
C ALA A 54 17.38 21.31 36.78
N ASN A 55 17.94 20.53 35.83
CA ASN A 55 18.60 19.24 36.07
C ASN A 55 17.68 18.10 36.57
N GLN A 56 16.64 17.74 35.80
CA GLN A 56 16.00 16.44 35.94
C GLN A 56 17.04 15.32 35.73
N PRO A 57 16.92 14.16 36.41
CA PRO A 57 17.86 13.04 36.23
C PRO A 57 17.77 12.33 34.86
N GLY A 58 17.03 12.89 33.90
CA GLY A 58 17.15 12.61 32.47
C GLY A 58 16.76 11.20 32.06
N ARG A 59 17.25 10.76 30.89
CA ARG A 59 17.02 9.41 30.37
C ARG A 59 17.70 8.34 31.24
N TRP A 60 18.77 8.72 31.95
CA TRP A 60 19.50 7.81 32.83
C TRP A 60 18.63 7.21 33.94
N ALA A 61 17.76 7.99 34.58
CA ALA A 61 16.86 7.46 35.60
C ALA A 61 15.90 6.39 35.06
N HIS A 62 15.40 6.57 33.83
CA HIS A 62 14.58 5.56 33.15
C HIS A 62 15.37 4.28 32.86
N TYR A 63 16.66 4.39 32.50
CA TYR A 63 17.51 3.23 32.25
C TYR A 63 17.78 2.41 33.52
N ILE A 64 18.01 3.07 34.65
CA ILE A 64 18.27 2.40 35.93
C ILE A 64 16.99 1.80 36.53
N LEU A 65 15.89 2.54 36.50
CA LEU A 65 14.65 2.09 37.14
C LEU A 65 13.86 1.12 36.24
N GLY A 66 13.96 1.28 34.93
CA GLY A 66 13.21 0.51 33.92
C GLY A 66 13.29 -1.01 34.03
N PRO A 67 14.47 -1.62 34.27
CA PRO A 67 14.59 -3.06 34.48
C PRO A 67 13.86 -3.61 35.71
N HIS A 68 13.65 -2.77 36.74
CA HIS A 68 13.13 -3.18 38.05
C HIS A 68 11.63 -2.92 38.24
N VAL A 69 10.96 -2.40 37.21
CA VAL A 69 9.57 -1.97 37.29
C VAL A 69 8.58 -3.09 37.63
N LEU A 70 8.83 -4.32 37.15
CA LEU A 70 8.02 -5.50 37.49
C LEU A 70 8.15 -5.85 38.98
N GLU A 71 9.35 -5.66 39.54
CA GLU A 71 9.63 -5.97 40.95
C GLU A 71 9.05 -4.90 41.89
N PHE A 72 9.03 -3.64 41.45
CA PHE A 72 8.41 -2.55 42.21
C PHE A 72 6.88 -2.56 42.10
N GLY A 73 6.35 -3.01 40.96
CA GLY A 73 4.93 -2.96 40.66
C GLY A 73 4.42 -1.53 40.43
N PRO A 74 3.13 -1.38 40.11
CA PRO A 74 2.57 -0.11 39.63
C PRO A 74 2.64 1.01 40.66
N VAL A 75 2.15 0.76 41.89
CA VAL A 75 2.03 1.79 42.94
C VAL A 75 3.39 2.38 43.31
N LEU A 76 4.36 1.51 43.64
CA LEU A 76 5.68 1.94 44.08
C LEU A 76 6.44 2.66 42.95
N THR A 77 6.34 2.15 41.72
CA THR A 77 7.00 2.80 40.58
C THR A 77 6.40 4.18 40.27
N THR A 78 5.07 4.33 40.30
CA THR A 78 4.43 5.65 40.13
C THR A 78 4.92 6.65 41.17
N VAL A 79 5.01 6.23 42.45
CA VAL A 79 5.49 7.10 43.53
C VAL A 79 6.97 7.46 43.34
N ILE A 80 7.83 6.52 42.95
CA ILE A 80 9.25 6.78 42.66
C ILE A 80 9.38 7.78 41.50
N TYR A 81 8.65 7.56 40.39
CA TYR A 81 8.70 8.45 39.23
C TYR A 81 8.14 9.84 39.54
N ALA A 82 7.07 9.93 40.33
CA ALA A 82 6.51 11.21 40.77
C ALA A 82 7.49 11.97 41.69
N ALA A 83 8.13 11.28 42.63
CA ALA A 83 9.12 11.86 43.51
C ALA A 83 10.32 12.42 42.72
N LEU A 84 10.67 11.81 41.59
CA LEU A 84 11.79 12.25 40.73
C LEU A 84 11.40 13.23 39.62
N ASP A 85 10.13 13.66 39.54
CA ASP A 85 9.62 14.53 38.48
C ASP A 85 9.77 13.89 37.08
N LEU A 86 9.65 12.56 36.99
CA LEU A 86 9.79 11.76 35.76
C LEU A 86 8.45 11.38 35.12
N LEU A 87 7.32 11.74 35.73
CA LEU A 87 5.99 11.46 35.18
C LEU A 87 5.57 12.49 34.14
N ASP A 88 6.02 13.74 34.23
CA ASP A 88 5.57 14.87 33.42
C ASP A 88 6.78 15.57 32.79
N ASP A 89 6.75 15.76 31.46
CA ASP A 89 7.84 16.38 30.69
C ASP A 89 7.84 17.92 30.78
N GLY A 90 6.96 18.52 31.58
CA GLY A 90 7.05 19.92 31.99
C GLY A 90 6.52 20.93 30.96
N GLY A 91 6.30 20.52 29.71
CA GLY A 91 5.82 21.38 28.62
C GLY A 91 4.29 21.41 28.44
N ARG A 92 3.63 20.25 28.49
CA ARG A 92 2.17 20.05 28.28
C ARG A 92 1.65 19.02 29.29
N PRO A 93 0.35 18.95 29.56
CA PRO A 93 -0.23 17.96 30.47
C PRO A 93 -0.22 16.53 29.86
N SER A 94 0.97 15.95 29.68
CA SER A 94 1.21 14.62 29.12
C SER A 94 2.19 13.81 29.98
N LEU A 95 2.11 12.47 29.90
CA LEU A 95 3.13 11.63 30.51
C LEU A 95 4.45 11.74 29.76
N SER A 96 5.57 11.59 30.47
CA SER A 96 6.85 11.34 29.81
C SER A 96 6.79 10.03 29.02
N ASN A 97 7.51 9.97 27.89
CA ASN A 97 7.57 8.74 27.10
C ASN A 97 8.12 7.55 27.91
N GLY A 98 9.04 7.80 28.84
CA GLY A 98 9.57 6.78 29.75
C GLY A 98 8.52 6.25 30.73
N ALA A 99 7.67 7.12 31.27
CA ALA A 99 6.57 6.71 32.16
C ALA A 99 5.50 5.89 31.40
N ALA A 100 5.12 6.33 30.20
CA ALA A 100 4.15 5.60 29.37
C ALA A 100 4.67 4.21 28.94
N ALA A 101 5.95 4.11 28.56
CA ALA A 101 6.58 2.83 28.22
C ALA A 101 6.60 1.85 29.40
N PHE A 102 6.82 2.37 30.62
CA PHE A 102 6.80 1.57 31.83
C PHE A 102 5.41 0.95 32.11
N TYR A 103 4.34 1.76 32.08
CA TYR A 103 2.99 1.24 32.30
C TYR A 103 2.60 0.21 31.24
N THR A 104 3.05 0.42 30.00
CA THR A 104 2.87 -0.54 28.90
C THR A 104 3.51 -1.88 29.21
N ARG A 105 4.78 -1.87 29.63
CA ARG A 105 5.48 -3.09 30.00
C ARG A 105 4.85 -3.82 31.18
N LEU A 106 4.40 -3.09 32.22
CA LEU A 106 3.70 -3.71 33.35
C LEU A 106 2.43 -4.45 32.90
N PHE A 107 1.64 -3.80 32.05
CA PHE A 107 0.41 -4.39 31.55
C PHE A 107 0.68 -5.62 30.69
N GLU A 108 1.67 -5.57 29.79
CA GLU A 108 2.03 -6.69 28.92
C GLU A 108 2.44 -7.95 29.73
N GLU A 109 3.13 -7.76 30.85
CA GLU A 109 3.67 -8.84 31.67
C GLU A 109 2.67 -9.36 32.73
N THR A 110 1.75 -8.51 33.20
CA THR A 110 0.90 -8.84 34.36
C THR A 110 -0.61 -8.70 34.12
N GLY A 111 -1.02 -8.09 33.01
CA GLY A 111 -2.41 -7.69 32.74
C GLY A 111 -2.87 -6.46 33.52
N HIS A 112 -1.98 -5.84 34.32
CA HIS A 112 -2.26 -4.65 35.13
C HIS A 112 -1.06 -3.68 35.15
N PRO A 113 -1.27 -2.38 35.41
CA PRO A 113 -2.54 -1.70 35.63
C PRO A 113 -3.28 -1.41 34.30
N THR A 114 -4.61 -1.48 34.34
CA THR A 114 -5.52 -1.02 33.27
C THR A 114 -5.45 0.51 33.11
N LEU A 115 -6.01 1.07 32.03
CA LEU A 115 -6.00 2.52 31.82
C LEU A 115 -6.70 3.29 32.95
N LEU A 116 -7.78 2.73 33.50
CA LEU A 116 -8.52 3.33 34.61
C LEU A 116 -7.68 3.33 35.89
N GLU A 117 -6.94 2.25 36.15
CA GLU A 117 -6.03 2.14 37.28
C GLU A 117 -4.86 3.13 37.14
N ILE A 118 -4.29 3.27 35.94
CA ILE A 118 -3.23 4.26 35.67
C ILE A 118 -3.74 5.68 35.93
N ALA A 119 -4.91 6.04 35.39
CA ALA A 119 -5.51 7.34 35.65
C ALA A 119 -5.71 7.57 37.16
N GLY A 120 -6.17 6.54 37.89
CA GLY A 120 -6.29 6.58 39.35
C GLY A 120 -4.96 6.78 40.08
N LEU A 121 -3.89 6.09 39.66
CA LEU A 121 -2.54 6.22 40.22
C LEU A 121 -1.98 7.64 40.01
N LEU A 122 -2.19 8.21 38.82
CA LEU A 122 -1.77 9.58 38.49
C LEU A 122 -2.57 10.62 39.29
N ASN A 123 -3.88 10.44 39.43
CA ASN A 123 -4.72 11.29 40.28
C ASN A 123 -4.28 11.24 41.75
N ALA A 124 -3.88 10.06 42.25
CA ALA A 124 -3.41 9.89 43.61
C ALA A 124 -2.10 10.65 43.92
N VAL A 125 -1.29 10.91 42.89
CA VAL A 125 -0.08 11.75 42.98
C VAL A 125 -0.34 13.21 42.53
N GLY A 126 -1.60 13.63 42.39
CA GLY A 126 -1.98 15.02 42.12
C GLY A 126 -1.83 15.49 40.67
N LEU A 127 -1.74 14.56 39.71
CA LEU A 127 -1.75 14.85 38.27
C LEU A 127 -3.16 14.68 37.68
N ASP A 128 -3.40 15.27 36.50
CA ASP A 128 -4.62 15.03 35.70
C ASP A 128 -4.51 13.66 35.00
N GLY A 129 -4.76 12.59 35.75
CA GLY A 129 -4.60 11.22 35.25
C GLY A 129 -5.48 10.93 34.05
N SER A 130 -6.71 11.45 34.04
CA SER A 130 -7.65 11.25 32.92
C SER A 130 -7.19 11.97 31.66
N GLY A 131 -6.79 13.24 31.75
CA GLY A 131 -6.27 13.99 30.61
C GLY A 131 -4.99 13.38 30.05
N PHE A 132 -4.06 12.99 30.92
CA PHE A 132 -2.76 12.41 30.54
C PHE A 132 -2.94 11.07 29.82
N VAL A 133 -3.74 10.15 30.39
CA VAL A 133 -3.98 8.83 29.78
C VAL A 133 -4.74 8.99 28.46
N LEU A 134 -5.76 9.85 28.40
CA LEU A 134 -6.52 10.08 27.18
C LEU A 134 -5.63 10.64 26.05
N GLN A 135 -4.72 11.57 26.37
CA GLN A 135 -3.82 12.15 25.39
C GLN A 135 -2.86 11.12 24.76
N HIS A 136 -2.37 10.15 25.54
CA HIS A 136 -1.53 9.07 25.01
C HIS A 136 -2.33 8.03 24.22
N TYR A 137 -3.58 7.76 24.62
CA TYR A 137 -4.43 6.78 23.94
C TYR A 137 -4.94 7.30 22.58
N THR A 138 -5.30 8.59 22.49
CA THR A 138 -5.86 9.22 21.28
C THR A 138 -4.88 10.15 20.54
N GLY A 139 -3.60 10.19 20.93
CA GLY A 139 -2.59 11.09 20.36
C GLY A 139 -1.65 10.43 19.34
N ARG A 140 -1.03 11.24 18.46
CA ARG A 140 -0.17 10.75 17.37
C ARG A 140 1.32 10.61 17.70
N TYR A 141 1.86 11.52 18.51
CA TYR A 141 3.31 11.67 18.69
C TYR A 141 3.83 11.21 20.05
N PHE A 142 2.95 10.77 20.94
CA PHE A 142 3.33 10.27 22.25
C PHE A 142 3.66 8.78 22.19
N GLN A 143 4.46 8.29 23.14
CA GLN A 143 4.58 6.86 23.39
C GLN A 143 3.17 6.28 23.59
N PRO A 144 2.72 5.32 22.77
CA PRO A 144 1.38 4.75 22.88
C PRO A 144 1.16 4.13 24.25
N LEU A 145 0.00 4.39 24.85
CA LEU A 145 -0.43 3.77 26.10
C LEU A 145 -1.81 3.17 25.88
N GLY A 146 -2.02 1.90 26.24
CA GLY A 146 -3.30 1.20 26.03
C GLY A 146 -3.54 0.68 24.61
N MET A 147 -2.68 1.02 23.65
CA MET A 147 -2.83 0.60 22.26
C MET A 147 -2.58 -0.90 22.10
N GLY A 148 -3.58 -1.62 21.57
CA GLY A 148 -3.52 -3.07 21.38
C GLY A 148 -3.86 -3.88 22.63
N TRP A 149 -4.21 -3.24 23.75
CA TRP A 149 -4.68 -3.94 24.95
C TRP A 149 -6.09 -4.50 24.75
N PRO A 150 -6.48 -5.55 25.51
CA PRO A 150 -7.85 -6.05 25.51
C PRO A 150 -8.88 -4.95 25.84
N ASP A 151 -10.02 -4.95 25.15
CA ASP A 151 -11.08 -3.95 25.35
C ASP A 151 -11.53 -3.84 26.83
N ALA A 152 -11.53 -4.96 27.57
CA ALA A 152 -11.88 -4.97 28.99
C ALA A 152 -10.93 -4.13 29.88
N ALA A 153 -9.68 -3.92 29.46
CA ALA A 153 -8.70 -3.09 30.17
C ALA A 153 -8.78 -1.60 29.80
N VAL A 154 -9.54 -1.26 28.76
CA VAL A 154 -9.62 0.09 28.18
C VAL A 154 -11.02 0.69 28.35
N ALA A 155 -12.07 -0.08 28.07
CA ALA A 155 -13.46 0.38 28.02
C ALA A 155 -13.94 1.06 29.31
N PRO A 156 -13.62 0.58 30.54
CA PRO A 156 -14.02 1.26 31.76
C PRO A 156 -13.47 2.68 31.86
N PHE A 157 -12.23 2.90 31.41
CA PHE A 157 -11.64 4.24 31.36
C PHE A 157 -12.36 5.12 30.34
N ILE A 158 -12.56 4.63 29.10
CA ILE A 158 -13.26 5.38 28.05
C ILE A 158 -14.67 5.79 28.49
N GLN A 159 -15.38 4.94 29.24
CA GLN A 159 -16.69 5.27 29.77
C GLN A 159 -16.66 6.46 30.75
N THR A 160 -15.58 6.61 31.53
CA THR A 160 -15.43 7.73 32.48
C THR A 160 -15.12 9.06 31.77
N VAL A 161 -14.42 9.02 30.63
CA VAL A 161 -14.00 10.20 29.86
C VAL A 161 -14.78 10.36 28.55
N LEU A 162 -16.01 9.82 28.50
CA LEU A 162 -16.84 9.83 27.30
C LEU A 162 -17.08 11.25 26.76
N PRO A 163 -17.44 12.27 27.57
CA PRO A 163 -17.63 13.64 27.07
C PRO A 163 -16.39 14.18 26.34
N GLU A 164 -15.20 13.96 26.88
CA GLU A 164 -13.92 14.41 26.32
C GLU A 164 -13.59 13.68 25.01
N VAL A 165 -13.92 12.38 24.92
CA VAL A 165 -13.80 11.60 23.69
C VAL A 165 -14.75 12.14 22.62
N LEU A 166 -16.01 12.45 22.98
CA LEU A 166 -17.00 12.99 22.05
C LEU A 166 -16.63 14.39 21.55
N GLU A 167 -16.05 15.24 22.41
CA GLU A 167 -15.58 16.58 22.00
C GLU A 167 -14.48 16.52 20.95
N LYS A 168 -13.64 15.48 20.98
CA LYS A 168 -12.57 15.25 20.02
C LYS A 168 -13.06 14.65 18.70
N LEU A 169 -14.29 14.11 18.63
CA LEU A 169 -14.81 13.50 17.41
C LEU A 169 -14.86 14.49 16.24
N GLY A 170 -14.23 14.09 15.13
CA GLY A 170 -14.26 14.85 13.88
C GLY A 170 -13.58 16.22 13.95
N ARG A 171 -12.77 16.50 14.97
CA ARG A 171 -11.76 17.57 14.92
C ARG A 171 -10.63 17.13 13.99
N THR A 172 -10.09 18.06 13.21
CA THR A 172 -8.97 17.80 12.29
C THR A 172 -8.03 18.98 12.32
N GLY A 173 -6.72 18.73 12.27
CA GLY A 173 -5.71 19.78 12.05
C GLY A 173 -4.90 20.20 13.28
N ASP A 174 -5.08 19.56 14.43
CA ASP A 174 -4.03 19.58 15.46
C ASP A 174 -2.99 18.52 15.08
N TRP A 175 -1.75 18.96 14.87
CA TRP A 175 -0.65 18.06 14.54
C TRP A 175 -0.46 16.97 15.61
N HIS A 176 -0.83 17.21 16.86
CA HIS A 176 -0.63 16.28 17.98
C HIS A 176 -1.76 15.28 18.18
N GLU A 177 -2.93 15.49 17.59
CA GLU A 177 -4.09 14.59 17.73
C GLU A 177 -4.07 13.50 16.65
N ASP A 178 -4.49 12.30 17.03
CA ASP A 178 -4.80 11.23 16.07
C ASP A 178 -6.28 11.31 15.72
N ASP A 179 -6.60 11.68 14.48
CA ASP A 179 -7.98 11.80 13.99
C ASP A 179 -8.79 10.49 14.23
N ASP A 180 -8.11 9.34 14.23
CA ASP A 180 -8.71 8.02 14.43
C ASP A 180 -8.87 7.64 15.92
N GLY A 181 -8.17 8.34 16.81
CA GLY A 181 -8.08 8.05 18.23
C GLY A 181 -9.44 8.01 18.94
N PRO A 182 -10.31 9.03 18.78
CA PRO A 182 -11.65 9.03 19.38
C PRO A 182 -12.54 7.87 18.90
N PHE A 183 -12.46 7.50 17.62
CA PHE A 183 -13.22 6.37 17.08
C PHE A 183 -12.73 5.04 17.65
N ARG A 184 -11.40 4.88 17.76
CA ARG A 184 -10.78 3.72 18.39
C ARG A 184 -11.13 3.61 19.87
N ALA A 185 -11.24 4.73 20.59
CA ALA A 185 -11.74 4.75 21.97
C ALA A 185 -13.17 4.21 22.05
N LEU A 186 -14.10 4.76 21.25
CA LEU A 186 -15.49 4.31 21.23
C LEU A 186 -15.63 2.84 20.80
N ALA A 187 -14.74 2.35 19.94
CA ALA A 187 -14.73 0.96 19.48
C ALA A 187 -14.50 -0.06 20.62
N THR A 188 -13.89 0.35 21.73
CA THR A 188 -13.63 -0.53 22.90
C THR A 188 -14.89 -0.75 23.74
N LEU A 189 -15.90 0.12 23.61
CA LEU A 189 -17.11 0.02 24.40
C LEU A 189 -17.95 -1.17 23.92
N PRO A 190 -18.49 -2.01 24.83
CA PRO A 190 -19.31 -3.16 24.46
C PRO A 190 -20.63 -2.75 23.80
N ALA A 191 -21.15 -1.57 24.16
CA ALA A 191 -22.32 -0.95 23.52
C ALA A 191 -22.12 0.57 23.47
N LEU A 192 -22.57 1.19 22.37
CA LEU A 192 -22.45 2.65 22.19
C LEU A 192 -23.47 3.40 23.06
N PRO A 193 -23.05 4.34 23.93
CA PRO A 193 -23.96 5.19 24.68
C PRO A 193 -24.81 6.08 23.76
N PRO A 194 -26.04 6.48 24.14
CA PRO A 194 -26.91 7.31 23.29
C PRO A 194 -26.26 8.60 22.79
N ALA A 195 -25.48 9.29 23.64
CA ALA A 195 -24.76 10.50 23.25
C ALA A 195 -23.72 10.23 22.15
N ALA A 196 -23.04 9.07 22.18
CA ALA A 196 -22.12 8.66 21.13
C ALA A 196 -22.87 8.33 19.84
N VAL A 197 -24.02 7.63 19.92
CA VAL A 197 -24.85 7.33 18.75
C VAL A 197 -25.30 8.60 18.04
N THR A 198 -25.77 9.61 18.79
CA THR A 198 -26.15 10.91 18.23
C THR A 198 -24.98 11.59 17.52
N ALA A 199 -23.83 11.73 18.21
CA ALA A 199 -22.64 12.38 17.64
C ALA A 199 -22.12 11.65 16.39
N LEU A 200 -22.11 10.32 16.40
CA LEU A 200 -21.69 9.52 15.26
C LEU A 200 -22.68 9.62 14.09
N THR A 201 -23.99 9.73 14.36
CA THR A 201 -25.01 9.86 13.29
C THR A 201 -24.84 11.17 12.53
N GLU A 202 -24.59 12.28 13.24
CA GLU A 202 -24.30 13.57 12.61
C GLU A 202 -23.03 13.52 11.73
N LEU A 203 -22.00 12.79 12.16
CA LEU A 203 -20.78 12.60 11.37
C LEU A 203 -20.99 11.63 10.19
N ALA A 204 -21.81 10.59 10.37
CA ALA A 204 -22.08 9.56 9.38
C ALA A 204 -22.86 10.09 8.16
N LEU A 205 -23.72 11.09 8.36
CA LEU A 205 -24.48 11.78 7.30
C LEU A 205 -23.93 13.17 6.96
N GLY A 206 -22.92 13.64 7.71
CA GLY A 206 -22.34 14.97 7.56
C GLY A 206 -21.38 15.13 6.39
N SER A 207 -21.03 16.38 6.10
CA SER A 207 -20.09 16.77 5.03
C SER A 207 -18.61 16.50 5.35
N ARG A 208 -18.28 16.16 6.62
CA ARG A 208 -16.90 15.85 7.04
C ARG A 208 -16.46 14.47 6.54
N LYS A 209 -15.86 14.44 5.34
CA LYS A 209 -15.46 13.22 4.64
C LYS A 209 -14.53 12.29 5.45
N ALA A 210 -13.58 12.85 6.22
CA ALA A 210 -12.58 12.06 6.96
C ALA A 210 -13.21 11.21 8.08
N ALA A 211 -14.09 11.81 8.88
CA ALA A 211 -14.75 11.18 10.03
C ALA A 211 -15.92 10.26 9.65
N ARG A 212 -16.52 10.48 8.47
CA ARG A 212 -17.76 9.83 8.05
C ARG A 212 -17.67 8.31 8.10
N ARG A 213 -16.63 7.75 7.49
CA ARG A 213 -16.50 6.30 7.31
C ARG A 213 -16.41 5.59 8.66
N GLN A 214 -15.55 6.08 9.55
CA GLN A 214 -15.38 5.52 10.89
C GLN A 214 -16.66 5.62 11.72
N ALA A 215 -17.39 6.73 11.61
CA ALA A 215 -18.68 6.86 12.28
C ALA A 215 -19.69 5.81 11.80
N GLN A 216 -19.77 5.60 10.49
CA GLN A 216 -20.65 4.59 9.91
C GLN A 216 -20.20 3.14 10.22
N ASP A 217 -18.89 2.87 10.35
CA ASP A 217 -18.36 1.56 10.76
C ASP A 217 -18.69 1.25 12.23
N LEU A 218 -18.60 2.24 13.13
CA LEU A 218 -18.98 2.08 14.54
C LEU A 218 -20.49 1.88 14.71
N LEU A 219 -21.30 2.70 14.03
CA LEU A 219 -22.76 2.60 14.11
C LEU A 219 -23.29 1.27 13.59
N ALA A 220 -22.57 0.60 12.68
CA ALA A 220 -22.98 -0.70 12.13
C ALA A 220 -23.11 -1.82 13.18
N ARG A 221 -22.61 -1.59 14.41
CA ARG A 221 -22.76 -2.51 15.54
C ARG A 221 -24.14 -2.42 16.22
N ASN A 222 -24.91 -1.37 15.94
CA ASN A 222 -26.23 -1.15 16.54
C ASN A 222 -27.31 -1.82 15.69
N GLU A 223 -28.27 -2.48 16.34
CA GLU A 223 -29.47 -2.99 15.68
C GLU A 223 -30.27 -1.84 15.05
N GLY A 224 -30.76 -2.02 13.81
CA GLY A 224 -31.58 -1.04 13.10
C GLY A 224 -30.81 0.16 12.54
N VAL A 225 -29.48 0.09 12.44
CA VAL A 225 -28.65 1.15 11.86
C VAL A 225 -29.08 1.53 10.44
N GLU A 226 -29.67 0.59 9.69
CA GLU A 226 -30.07 0.75 8.28
C GLU A 226 -31.23 1.73 8.09
N ASP A 227 -32.04 1.95 9.13
CA ASP A 227 -33.12 2.94 9.12
C ASP A 227 -32.58 4.37 8.97
N LEU A 228 -31.38 4.65 9.50
CA LEU A 228 -30.75 5.97 9.44
C LEU A 228 -30.49 6.42 7.99
N PRO A 229 -29.72 5.67 7.16
CA PRO A 229 -29.54 6.05 5.78
C PRO A 229 -30.81 5.90 4.94
N ILE A 230 -31.74 4.97 5.23
CA ILE A 230 -33.03 4.90 4.52
C ILE A 230 -33.81 6.21 4.68
N ALA A 231 -33.92 6.73 5.91
CA ALA A 231 -34.58 8.01 6.16
C ALA A 231 -33.87 9.18 5.46
N ALA A 232 -32.53 9.17 5.46
CA ALA A 232 -31.71 10.20 4.84
C ALA A 232 -31.81 10.26 3.30
N LEU A 233 -32.33 9.24 2.62
CA LEU A 233 -32.66 9.29 1.19
C LEU A 233 -33.73 10.35 0.85
N ALA A 234 -34.52 10.79 1.83
CA ALA A 234 -35.53 11.84 1.66
C ALA A 234 -35.03 13.24 2.06
N ASP A 235 -33.76 13.40 2.44
CA ASP A 235 -33.20 14.68 2.89
C ASP A 235 -33.25 15.74 1.78
N GLY A 236 -33.48 17.01 2.14
CA GLY A 236 -33.53 18.12 1.19
C GLY A 236 -32.19 18.38 0.48
N LYS A 237 -31.06 18.00 1.09
CA LYS A 237 -29.71 18.20 0.55
C LYS A 237 -29.30 17.01 -0.31
N ALA A 238 -28.98 17.28 -1.57
CA ALA A 238 -28.53 16.26 -2.53
C ALA A 238 -27.27 15.50 -2.06
N GLU A 239 -26.37 16.18 -1.34
CA GLU A 239 -25.16 15.56 -0.77
C GLU A 239 -25.50 14.51 0.30
N VAL A 240 -26.46 14.80 1.19
CA VAL A 240 -26.89 13.85 2.24
C VAL A 240 -27.51 12.60 1.64
N ARG A 241 -28.36 12.77 0.62
CA ARG A 241 -28.94 11.64 -0.12
C ARG A 241 -27.88 10.75 -0.79
N ALA A 242 -26.84 11.37 -1.37
CA ALA A 242 -25.74 10.63 -1.98
C ALA A 242 -24.93 9.84 -0.94
N ILE A 243 -24.68 10.44 0.22
CA ILE A 243 -24.01 9.79 1.36
C ILE A 243 -24.83 8.62 1.89
N ALA A 244 -26.14 8.81 2.01
CA ALA A 244 -27.08 7.78 2.46
C ALA A 244 -27.07 6.56 1.52
N ALA A 245 -27.11 6.80 0.20
CA ALA A 245 -27.00 5.76 -0.81
C ALA A 245 -25.68 4.97 -0.67
N GLN A 246 -24.55 5.68 -0.61
CA GLN A 246 -23.23 5.06 -0.42
C GLN A 246 -23.12 4.25 0.89
N TRP A 247 -23.78 4.70 1.95
CA TRP A 247 -23.84 3.94 3.20
C TRP A 247 -24.64 2.64 3.02
N LEU A 248 -25.81 2.70 2.38
CA LEU A 248 -26.63 1.51 2.08
C LEU A 248 -25.91 0.50 1.18
N GLN A 249 -25.19 0.99 0.17
CA GLN A 249 -24.34 0.17 -0.70
C GLN A 249 -23.35 -0.65 0.11
N ARG A 250 -22.66 -0.03 1.06
CA ARG A 250 -21.69 -0.70 1.93
C ARG A 250 -22.33 -1.71 2.86
N LEU A 251 -23.51 -1.40 3.40
CA LEU A 251 -24.27 -2.30 4.26
C LEU A 251 -24.84 -3.50 3.47
N ARG A 252 -24.87 -3.41 2.13
CA ARG A 252 -25.50 -4.40 1.23
C ARG A 252 -26.94 -4.73 1.64
N HIS A 253 -27.66 -3.71 2.12
CA HIS A 253 -28.99 -3.87 2.70
C HIS A 253 -30.07 -3.90 1.61
N GLU A 254 -30.34 -5.09 1.07
CA GLU A 254 -31.35 -5.31 0.03
C GLU A 254 -32.76 -4.76 0.35
N PRO A 255 -33.27 -4.78 1.60
CA PRO A 255 -34.58 -4.21 1.90
C PRO A 255 -34.71 -2.70 1.63
N ALA A 256 -33.60 -1.97 1.45
CA ALA A 256 -33.64 -0.56 1.05
C ALA A 256 -33.95 -0.32 -0.44
N ILE A 257 -33.98 -1.36 -1.29
CA ILE A 257 -34.21 -1.24 -2.74
C ILE A 257 -35.44 -0.38 -3.08
N PRO A 258 -36.64 -0.57 -2.48
CA PRO A 258 -37.81 0.25 -2.81
C PRO A 258 -37.60 1.75 -2.50
N ALA A 259 -36.90 2.07 -1.40
CA ALA A 259 -36.59 3.45 -1.04
C ALA A 259 -35.59 4.08 -2.02
N LEU A 260 -34.58 3.32 -2.44
CA LEU A 260 -33.61 3.74 -3.45
C LEU A 260 -34.27 3.99 -4.81
N GLU A 261 -35.14 3.10 -5.28
CA GLU A 261 -35.88 3.27 -6.54
C GLU A 261 -36.79 4.51 -6.52
N ALA A 262 -37.47 4.75 -5.39
CA ALA A 262 -38.28 5.95 -5.19
C ALA A 262 -37.44 7.24 -5.18
N ALA A 263 -36.23 7.19 -4.61
CA ALA A 263 -35.30 8.31 -4.60
C ALA A 263 -34.76 8.61 -6.01
N VAL A 264 -34.32 7.59 -6.76
CA VAL A 264 -33.83 7.73 -8.15
C VAL A 264 -34.86 8.38 -9.07
N ALA A 265 -36.13 7.97 -8.96
CA ALA A 265 -37.19 8.50 -9.82
C ALA A 265 -37.41 10.02 -9.68
N LYS A 266 -37.04 10.59 -8.53
CA LYS A 266 -37.21 12.02 -8.21
C LYS A 266 -35.91 12.81 -8.25
N GLU A 267 -34.77 12.13 -8.33
CA GLU A 267 -33.46 12.77 -8.28
C GLU A 267 -33.18 13.54 -9.58
N ARG A 268 -32.66 14.75 -9.41
CA ARG A 268 -32.28 15.65 -10.53
C ARG A 268 -30.81 16.05 -10.46
N HIS A 269 -30.13 15.74 -9.38
CA HIS A 269 -28.72 16.03 -9.20
C HIS A 269 -27.87 14.84 -9.65
N ASP A 270 -27.10 15.02 -10.73
CA ASP A 270 -26.36 13.95 -11.43
C ASP A 270 -25.46 13.12 -10.51
N LEU A 271 -24.70 13.74 -9.61
CA LEU A 271 -23.81 13.02 -8.69
C LEU A 271 -24.58 12.16 -7.69
N THR A 272 -25.74 12.64 -7.26
CA THR A 272 -26.60 11.92 -6.32
C THR A 272 -27.33 10.79 -7.03
N GLN A 273 -27.81 11.03 -8.25
CA GLN A 273 -28.38 10.01 -9.11
C GLN A 273 -27.35 8.91 -9.39
N GLY A 274 -26.11 9.27 -9.69
CA GLY A 274 -24.99 8.34 -9.84
C GLY A 274 -24.80 7.46 -8.61
N ALA A 275 -24.72 8.04 -7.41
CA ALA A 275 -24.56 7.29 -6.16
C ALA A 275 -25.74 6.33 -5.88
N LEU A 276 -26.97 6.76 -6.16
CA LEU A 276 -28.16 5.92 -6.02
C LEU A 276 -28.14 4.73 -7.01
N LEU A 277 -27.77 4.98 -8.26
CA LEU A 277 -27.65 3.93 -9.28
C LEU A 277 -26.49 2.97 -8.97
N ASP A 278 -25.34 3.47 -8.50
CA ASP A 278 -24.22 2.65 -8.02
C ASP A 278 -24.69 1.70 -6.91
N THR A 279 -25.53 2.21 -6.00
CA THR A 279 -26.10 1.42 -4.91
C THR A 279 -27.05 0.34 -5.44
N LEU A 280 -27.99 0.71 -6.31
CA LEU A 280 -28.95 -0.24 -6.91
C LEU A 280 -28.24 -1.34 -7.71
N GLU A 281 -27.24 -0.97 -8.52
CA GLU A 281 -26.42 -1.92 -9.30
C GLU A 281 -25.70 -2.90 -8.37
N SER A 282 -25.10 -2.41 -7.27
CA SER A 282 -24.44 -3.27 -6.28
C SER A 282 -25.38 -4.21 -5.52
N LEU A 283 -26.68 -3.90 -5.48
CA LEU A 283 -27.75 -4.74 -4.94
C LEU A 283 -28.43 -5.60 -6.02
N GLY A 284 -27.80 -5.74 -7.20
CA GLY A 284 -28.26 -6.62 -8.28
C GLY A 284 -29.41 -6.07 -9.12
N ARG A 285 -29.74 -4.78 -9.01
CA ARG A 285 -30.82 -4.17 -9.81
C ARG A 285 -30.28 -3.65 -11.14
N PRO A 286 -30.93 -3.96 -12.28
CA PRO A 286 -30.50 -3.47 -13.58
C PRO A 286 -30.75 -1.95 -13.67
N VAL A 287 -29.69 -1.19 -13.92
CA VAL A 287 -29.77 0.28 -13.99
C VAL A 287 -30.02 0.82 -15.41
N ALA A 288 -29.93 -0.02 -16.44
CA ALA A 288 -30.13 0.36 -17.84
C ALA A 288 -31.50 1.02 -18.11
N GLN A 289 -32.53 0.66 -17.34
CA GLN A 289 -33.87 1.25 -17.45
C GLN A 289 -33.94 2.73 -17.07
N TYR A 290 -32.93 3.26 -16.38
CA TYR A 290 -32.83 4.66 -16.00
C TYR A 290 -32.03 5.51 -17.00
N LEU A 291 -31.53 4.91 -18.08
CA LEU A 291 -30.80 5.61 -19.14
C LEU A 291 -31.78 6.22 -20.15
N ASP A 292 -31.61 7.51 -20.42
CA ASP A 292 -32.41 8.27 -21.39
C ASP A 292 -31.48 9.09 -22.28
N LEU A 293 -31.26 8.60 -23.51
CA LEU A 293 -30.35 9.21 -24.48
C LEU A 293 -30.88 10.56 -24.99
N GLU A 294 -32.20 10.77 -25.04
CA GLU A 294 -32.79 12.01 -25.53
C GLU A 294 -32.64 13.12 -24.48
N THR A 295 -32.99 12.81 -23.23
CA THR A 295 -32.77 13.71 -22.09
C THR A 295 -31.29 14.02 -21.92
N LEU A 296 -30.40 13.02 -22.01
CA LEU A 296 -28.95 13.21 -21.97
C LEU A 296 -28.48 14.18 -23.06
N ARG A 297 -28.93 14.00 -24.30
CA ARG A 297 -28.52 14.88 -25.42
C ARG A 297 -28.95 16.33 -25.16
N SER A 298 -30.21 16.53 -24.77
CA SER A 298 -30.76 17.87 -24.50
C SER A 298 -30.01 18.58 -23.35
N GLN A 299 -29.71 17.85 -22.28
CA GLN A 299 -28.95 18.36 -21.14
C GLN A 299 -27.52 18.73 -21.54
N ALA A 300 -26.86 17.85 -22.31
CA ALA A 300 -25.50 18.06 -22.79
C ALA A 300 -25.40 19.30 -23.68
N GLU A 301 -26.29 19.46 -24.66
CA GLU A 301 -26.35 20.64 -25.54
C GLU A 301 -26.55 21.93 -24.73
N THR A 302 -27.49 21.93 -23.78
CA THR A 302 -27.79 23.09 -22.93
C THR A 302 -26.60 23.46 -22.04
N ALA A 303 -25.88 22.46 -21.53
CA ALA A 303 -24.74 22.69 -20.66
C ALA A 303 -23.50 23.18 -21.41
N VAL A 304 -23.18 22.57 -22.55
CA VAL A 304 -22.04 22.98 -23.39
C VAL A 304 -22.24 24.39 -23.93
N ALA A 305 -23.48 24.79 -24.23
CA ALA A 305 -23.81 26.16 -24.64
C ALA A 305 -23.46 27.22 -23.58
N LYS A 306 -23.32 26.85 -22.29
CA LYS A 306 -22.88 27.75 -21.20
C LYS A 306 -21.36 27.90 -21.10
N GLY A 307 -20.60 27.19 -21.94
CA GLY A 307 -19.13 27.17 -21.94
C GLY A 307 -18.55 26.03 -21.11
N LEU A 308 -17.36 25.57 -21.53
CA LEU A 308 -16.61 24.53 -20.83
C LEU A 308 -15.81 25.12 -19.64
N PRO A 309 -15.53 24.32 -18.60
CA PRO A 309 -14.63 24.72 -17.51
C PRO A 309 -13.24 25.14 -18.02
N LYS A 310 -12.72 26.27 -17.52
CA LYS A 310 -11.39 26.81 -17.89
C LYS A 310 -10.24 25.83 -17.67
N ASN A 311 -10.36 24.96 -16.68
CA ASN A 311 -9.35 23.93 -16.41
C ASN A 311 -9.35 22.78 -17.43
N LEU A 312 -10.10 22.91 -18.54
CA LEU A 312 -10.09 22.06 -19.72
C LEU A 312 -9.65 22.80 -20.99
N ASP A 313 -9.21 24.06 -20.90
CA ASP A 313 -8.81 24.87 -22.08
C ASP A 313 -7.63 24.25 -22.86
N TRP A 314 -6.82 23.42 -22.20
CA TRP A 314 -5.70 22.68 -22.81
C TRP A 314 -6.15 21.49 -23.67
N LEU A 315 -7.39 21.02 -23.56
CA LEU A 315 -7.89 19.84 -24.26
C LEU A 315 -8.41 20.22 -25.67
N SER A 316 -7.77 19.66 -26.70
CA SER A 316 -8.17 19.92 -28.09
C SER A 316 -9.36 19.07 -28.54
N TRP A 317 -10.55 19.62 -28.42
CA TRP A 317 -11.78 18.92 -28.80
C TRP A 317 -11.90 18.60 -30.30
N ASP A 318 -11.11 19.24 -31.17
CA ASP A 318 -11.11 18.96 -32.61
C ASP A 318 -10.28 17.71 -32.97
N ALA A 319 -9.40 17.28 -32.07
CA ALA A 319 -8.60 16.07 -32.22
C ALA A 319 -9.23 14.83 -31.55
N VAL A 320 -10.42 14.99 -30.95
CA VAL A 320 -11.14 13.89 -30.29
C VAL A 320 -11.62 12.88 -31.35
N PRO A 321 -11.31 11.58 -31.21
CA PRO A 321 -11.77 10.57 -32.16
C PRO A 321 -13.29 10.41 -32.11
N ALA A 322 -13.89 10.07 -33.26
CA ALA A 322 -15.32 9.79 -33.36
C ALA A 322 -15.68 8.56 -32.52
N VAL A 323 -16.73 8.67 -31.70
CA VAL A 323 -17.26 7.58 -30.87
C VAL A 323 -18.62 7.17 -31.42
N HIS A 324 -18.90 5.87 -31.51
CA HIS A 324 -20.15 5.38 -32.08
C HIS A 324 -20.97 4.60 -31.05
N TRP A 325 -22.29 4.65 -31.15
CA TRP A 325 -23.18 3.79 -30.37
C TRP A 325 -23.10 2.36 -30.89
N ALA A 326 -22.81 1.39 -30.02
CA ALA A 326 -22.62 -0.02 -30.41
C ALA A 326 -23.83 -0.62 -31.14
N LYS A 327 -25.05 -0.21 -30.76
CA LYS A 327 -26.29 -0.77 -31.32
C LYS A 327 -26.66 -0.20 -32.69
N THR A 328 -26.40 1.08 -32.93
CA THR A 328 -26.88 1.78 -34.14
C THR A 328 -25.76 2.13 -35.11
N GLY A 329 -24.50 2.11 -34.66
CA GLY A 329 -23.34 2.59 -35.43
C GLY A 329 -23.37 4.10 -35.68
N VAL A 330 -24.31 4.85 -35.06
CA VAL A 330 -24.41 6.31 -35.21
C VAL A 330 -23.37 6.98 -34.31
N GLU A 331 -22.76 8.04 -34.81
CA GLU A 331 -21.80 8.85 -34.03
C GLU A 331 -22.47 9.49 -32.81
N VAL A 332 -21.79 9.42 -31.67
CA VAL A 332 -22.17 10.07 -30.42
C VAL A 332 -21.93 11.58 -30.58
N PRO A 333 -22.95 12.43 -30.34
CA PRO A 333 -22.78 13.88 -30.48
C PRO A 333 -21.64 14.40 -29.59
N ARG A 334 -20.76 15.25 -30.13
CA ARG A 334 -19.63 15.86 -29.41
C ARG A 334 -20.04 16.54 -28.10
N ALA A 335 -21.23 17.15 -28.06
CA ALA A 335 -21.76 17.78 -26.85
C ALA A 335 -21.93 16.77 -25.70
N VAL A 336 -22.31 15.53 -26.00
CA VAL A 336 -22.47 14.45 -25.01
C VAL A 336 -21.11 14.02 -24.46
N LEU A 337 -20.10 13.85 -25.32
CA LEU A 337 -18.72 13.54 -24.89
C LEU A 337 -18.16 14.65 -24.00
N GLN A 338 -18.37 15.92 -24.40
CA GLN A 338 -17.99 17.09 -23.61
C GLN A 338 -18.69 17.10 -22.24
N TRP A 339 -19.99 16.82 -22.22
CA TRP A 339 -20.78 16.76 -21.00
C TRP A 339 -20.24 15.73 -20.01
N PHE A 340 -19.89 14.52 -20.47
CA PHE A 340 -19.31 13.50 -19.60
C PHE A 340 -17.98 13.96 -18.97
N VAL A 341 -17.09 14.55 -19.77
CA VAL A 341 -15.81 15.09 -19.24
C VAL A 341 -16.06 16.21 -18.23
N VAL A 342 -17.00 17.13 -18.51
CA VAL A 342 -17.34 18.24 -17.60
C VAL A 342 -17.88 17.72 -16.27
N GLN A 343 -18.80 16.76 -16.29
CA GLN A 343 -19.35 16.17 -15.07
C GLN A 343 -18.31 15.41 -14.28
N ALA A 344 -17.46 14.63 -14.95
CA ALA A 344 -16.39 13.90 -14.32
C ALA A 344 -15.39 14.85 -13.62
N VAL A 345 -14.98 15.93 -14.28
CA VAL A 345 -14.12 16.99 -13.70
C VAL A 345 -14.76 17.66 -12.48
N ARG A 346 -16.06 17.97 -12.53
CA ARG A 346 -16.80 18.52 -11.39
C ARG A 346 -16.89 17.54 -10.22
N GLY A 347 -16.96 16.24 -10.50
CA GLY A 347 -16.93 15.16 -9.50
C GLY A 347 -15.59 15.03 -8.76
N LYS A 348 -14.49 15.58 -9.31
CA LYS A 348 -13.14 15.56 -8.69
C LYS A 348 -12.68 14.16 -8.26
N SER A 349 -13.11 13.13 -8.96
CA SER A 349 -12.77 11.72 -8.70
C SER A 349 -12.32 11.06 -10.00
N ALA A 350 -11.25 10.28 -9.94
CA ALA A 350 -10.82 9.43 -11.06
C ALA A 350 -11.65 8.14 -11.18
N GLU A 351 -12.53 7.88 -10.21
CA GLU A 351 -13.43 6.74 -10.19
C GLU A 351 -14.76 7.11 -10.89
N PRO A 352 -15.19 6.37 -11.92
CA PRO A 352 -16.44 6.64 -12.64
C PRO A 352 -17.65 6.20 -11.82
N ASN A 353 -18.68 7.04 -11.79
CA ASN A 353 -19.98 6.68 -11.22
C ASN A 353 -20.79 5.76 -12.16
N ALA A 354 -21.84 5.12 -11.65
CA ALA A 354 -22.66 4.16 -12.41
C ALA A 354 -23.19 4.74 -13.70
N LEU A 355 -23.67 5.99 -13.67
CA LEU A 355 -24.27 6.63 -14.83
C LEU A 355 -23.27 6.75 -15.98
N LEU A 356 -22.06 7.23 -15.70
CA LEU A 356 -20.98 7.35 -16.69
C LEU A 356 -20.59 5.97 -17.24
N ARG A 357 -20.37 4.97 -16.38
CA ARG A 357 -20.00 3.61 -16.80
C ARG A 357 -21.05 3.01 -17.73
N ASN A 358 -22.32 3.15 -17.37
CA ASN A 358 -23.44 2.58 -18.12
C ASN A 358 -23.61 3.27 -19.49
N TYR A 359 -23.49 4.59 -19.59
CA TYR A 359 -23.50 5.27 -20.90
C TYR A 359 -22.30 4.91 -21.76
N CYS A 360 -21.08 4.89 -21.20
CA CYS A 360 -19.89 4.48 -21.92
C CYS A 360 -19.95 3.00 -22.35
N GLY A 361 -20.66 2.16 -21.61
CA GLY A 361 -20.96 0.77 -21.98
C GLY A 361 -21.82 0.63 -23.24
N LEU A 362 -22.56 1.68 -23.64
CA LEU A 362 -23.34 1.70 -24.88
C LEU A 362 -22.51 2.07 -26.12
N PHE A 363 -21.25 2.48 -25.94
CA PHE A 363 -20.35 2.81 -27.04
C PHE A 363 -19.75 1.55 -27.67
N GLU A 364 -19.47 1.60 -28.97
CA GLU A 364 -18.69 0.57 -29.65
C GLU A 364 -17.27 0.50 -29.05
N ARG A 365 -16.81 -0.72 -28.73
CA ARG A 365 -15.58 -0.94 -27.97
C ARG A 365 -14.34 -0.27 -28.57
N SER A 366 -14.13 -0.41 -29.87
CA SER A 366 -12.96 0.12 -30.60
C SER A 366 -12.86 1.65 -30.48
N THR A 367 -13.96 2.34 -30.77
CA THR A 367 -14.02 3.81 -30.76
C THR A 367 -14.08 4.39 -29.35
N ARG A 368 -14.69 3.65 -28.41
CA ARG A 368 -14.65 3.94 -26.97
C ARG A 368 -13.22 3.92 -26.43
N GLU A 369 -12.45 2.87 -26.71
CA GLU A 369 -11.07 2.73 -26.24
C GLU A 369 -10.15 3.80 -26.86
N ALA A 370 -10.35 4.15 -28.13
CA ALA A 370 -9.65 5.25 -28.77
C ALA A 370 -9.91 6.60 -28.07
N PHE A 371 -11.16 6.86 -27.69
CA PHE A 371 -11.53 8.06 -26.92
C PHE A 371 -10.89 8.09 -25.53
N GLY A 372 -10.93 6.97 -24.80
CA GLY A 372 -10.27 6.84 -23.50
C GLY A 372 -8.74 7.05 -23.59
N GLN A 373 -8.11 6.48 -24.62
CA GLN A 373 -6.68 6.64 -24.87
C GLN A 373 -6.31 8.09 -25.17
N TYR A 374 -7.06 8.76 -26.05
CA TYR A 374 -6.84 10.16 -26.38
C TYR A 374 -6.90 11.06 -25.13
N LEU A 375 -7.93 10.88 -24.30
CA LEU A 375 -8.11 11.65 -23.07
C LEU A 375 -6.95 11.43 -22.08
N LEU A 376 -6.48 10.19 -21.93
CA LEU A 376 -5.33 9.88 -21.08
C LEU A 376 -4.06 10.55 -21.58
N GLU A 377 -3.75 10.42 -22.88
CA GLU A 377 -2.54 10.99 -23.47
C GLU A 377 -2.54 12.52 -23.36
N ALA A 378 -3.68 13.17 -23.62
CA ALA A 378 -3.82 14.61 -23.45
C ALA A 378 -3.65 15.03 -21.98
N TRP A 379 -4.24 14.29 -21.03
CA TRP A 379 -4.12 14.59 -19.60
C TRP A 379 -2.67 14.44 -19.10
N LEU A 380 -1.98 13.38 -19.51
CA LEU A 380 -0.58 13.16 -19.17
C LEU A 380 0.31 14.25 -19.78
N ALA A 381 0.08 14.63 -21.04
CA ALA A 381 0.83 15.68 -21.71
C ALA A 381 0.66 17.05 -21.04
N GLU A 382 -0.55 17.41 -20.60
CA GLU A 382 -0.76 18.65 -19.84
C GLU A 382 -0.07 18.60 -18.47
N ASP A 383 -0.10 17.46 -17.76
CA ASP A 383 0.50 17.40 -16.42
C ASP A 383 2.03 17.54 -16.41
N VAL A 384 2.68 17.11 -17.50
CA VAL A 384 4.14 17.18 -17.69
C VAL A 384 4.57 18.25 -18.68
N ARG A 385 3.66 19.17 -19.04
CA ARG A 385 3.98 20.26 -19.97
C ARG A 385 5.08 21.14 -19.38
N THR A 386 6.16 21.29 -20.13
CA THR A 386 7.30 22.12 -19.75
C THR A 386 7.00 23.61 -19.96
N VAL A 387 7.79 24.47 -19.32
CA VAL A 387 7.77 25.92 -19.55
C VAL A 387 8.10 26.22 -21.03
N ALA A 388 7.55 27.30 -21.57
CA ALA A 388 7.86 27.75 -22.93
C ALA A 388 9.35 28.12 -23.04
N PRO A 389 10.04 27.82 -24.16
CA PRO A 389 11.47 28.10 -24.30
C PRO A 389 11.85 29.56 -24.04
N GLU A 390 11.01 30.51 -24.48
CA GLU A 390 11.21 31.94 -24.23
C GLU A 390 11.13 32.31 -22.74
N ASP A 391 10.22 31.70 -22.00
CA ASP A 391 10.04 31.95 -20.57
C ASP A 391 11.19 31.32 -19.76
N ALA A 392 11.60 30.09 -20.12
CA ALA A 392 12.76 29.43 -19.52
C ALA A 392 14.06 30.22 -19.74
N LEU A 393 14.23 30.80 -20.94
CA LEU A 393 15.36 31.68 -21.24
C LEU A 393 15.33 32.94 -20.37
N ARG A 394 14.16 33.58 -20.21
CA ARG A 394 13.99 34.75 -19.34
C ARG A 394 14.33 34.42 -17.89
N THR A 395 13.80 33.33 -17.34
CA THR A 395 14.11 32.87 -15.97
C THR A 395 15.61 32.63 -15.80
N SER A 396 16.25 31.96 -16.76
CA SER A 396 17.69 31.70 -16.72
C SER A 396 18.53 32.98 -16.73
N GLN A 397 18.10 34.01 -17.47
CA GLN A 397 18.74 35.34 -17.46
C GLN A 397 18.55 36.06 -16.12
N GLU A 398 17.36 36.00 -15.53
CA GLU A 398 17.09 36.60 -14.23
C GLU A 398 17.90 35.92 -13.11
N GLU A 399 17.92 34.59 -13.08
CA GLU A 399 18.72 33.80 -12.13
C GLU A 399 20.22 34.02 -12.30
N ALA A 400 20.74 34.02 -13.53
CA ALA A 400 22.15 34.33 -13.79
C ALA A 400 22.52 35.74 -13.30
N SER A 401 21.62 36.72 -13.44
CA SER A 401 21.84 38.07 -12.91
C SER A 401 21.85 38.09 -11.38
N TRP A 402 20.95 37.33 -10.76
CA TRP A 402 20.86 37.19 -9.30
C TRP A 402 22.11 36.52 -8.72
N LEU A 403 22.56 35.40 -9.30
CA LEU A 403 23.74 34.65 -8.84
C LEU A 403 25.01 35.48 -8.88
N ILE A 404 25.23 36.29 -9.92
CA ILE A 404 26.39 37.20 -10.00
C ILE A 404 26.42 38.19 -8.82
N GLY A 405 25.25 38.59 -8.32
CA GLY A 405 25.10 39.51 -7.21
C GLY A 405 25.18 38.87 -5.81
N ASP A 406 25.12 37.54 -5.70
CA ASP A 406 25.11 36.83 -4.42
C ASP A 406 26.54 36.58 -3.88
N PRO A 407 26.92 37.10 -2.70
CA PRO A 407 28.22 36.84 -2.09
C PRO A 407 28.52 35.35 -1.82
N GLN A 408 27.51 34.51 -1.63
CA GLN A 408 27.70 33.06 -1.42
C GLN A 408 28.05 32.33 -2.73
N TYR A 409 27.57 32.85 -3.87
CA TYR A 409 27.82 32.29 -5.19
C TYR A 409 29.30 32.39 -5.62
N GLN A 410 30.02 33.42 -5.13
CA GLN A 410 31.46 33.61 -5.35
C GLN A 410 32.33 32.48 -4.74
N GLN A 411 31.74 31.60 -3.93
CA GLN A 411 32.39 30.42 -3.35
C GLN A 411 31.92 29.10 -4.00
N SER A 412 31.04 29.16 -5.00
CA SER A 412 30.51 27.99 -5.69
C SER A 412 31.44 27.47 -6.79
N TRP A 413 31.20 26.24 -7.26
CA TRP A 413 31.94 25.64 -8.37
C TRP A 413 31.71 26.35 -9.73
N MET A 414 30.71 27.22 -9.82
CA MET A 414 30.39 28.05 -11.00
C MET A 414 30.97 29.47 -10.90
N ALA A 415 31.79 29.75 -9.88
CA ALA A 415 32.42 31.05 -9.70
C ALA A 415 33.33 31.42 -10.88
N GLY A 416 33.19 32.65 -11.39
CA GLY A 416 33.99 33.17 -12.50
C GLY A 416 33.39 32.99 -13.91
N LEU A 417 32.26 32.27 -14.04
CA LEU A 417 31.50 32.24 -15.29
C LEU A 417 30.89 33.61 -15.62
N SER A 418 30.91 33.99 -16.89
CA SER A 418 30.19 35.16 -17.39
C SER A 418 28.68 34.95 -17.31
N HIS A 419 27.92 36.04 -17.40
CA HIS A 419 26.47 35.98 -17.44
C HIS A 419 25.94 35.06 -18.56
N ALA A 420 26.56 35.10 -19.75
CA ALA A 420 26.15 34.27 -20.88
C ALA A 420 26.43 32.77 -20.64
N GLU A 421 27.56 32.45 -20.01
CA GLU A 421 27.92 31.07 -19.62
C GLU A 421 26.98 30.55 -18.54
N LEU A 422 26.60 31.40 -17.58
CA LEU A 422 25.61 31.06 -16.56
C LEU A 422 24.24 30.77 -17.14
N VAL A 423 23.76 31.61 -18.06
CA VAL A 423 22.51 31.35 -18.78
C VAL A 423 22.58 30.03 -19.54
N ALA A 424 23.70 29.75 -20.21
CA ALA A 424 23.89 28.49 -20.94
C ALA A 424 23.84 27.27 -20.02
N GLU A 425 24.32 27.38 -18.77
CA GLU A 425 24.25 26.28 -17.80
C GLU A 425 22.91 26.12 -17.10
N LEU A 426 22.18 27.21 -16.84
CA LEU A 426 20.86 27.15 -16.20
C LEU A 426 19.75 26.76 -17.16
N LEU A 427 19.86 27.15 -18.45
CA LEU A 427 18.81 26.97 -19.44
C LEU A 427 18.33 25.51 -19.60
N PRO A 428 19.20 24.48 -19.67
CA PRO A 428 18.76 23.09 -19.77
C PRO A 428 17.87 22.65 -18.60
N MET A 429 18.17 23.13 -17.38
CA MET A 429 17.37 22.82 -16.19
C MET A 429 16.02 23.54 -16.23
N ASN A 430 16.02 24.84 -16.55
CA ASN A 430 14.79 25.64 -16.62
C ASN A 430 13.87 25.22 -17.78
N LEU A 431 14.42 24.66 -18.86
CA LEU A 431 13.63 24.05 -19.95
C LEU A 431 12.91 22.76 -19.51
N GLN A 432 13.41 22.07 -18.48
CA GLN A 432 12.79 20.86 -17.92
C GLN A 432 11.79 21.16 -16.80
N GLU A 433 11.69 22.43 -16.37
CA GLU A 433 10.72 22.82 -15.36
C GLU A 433 9.28 22.61 -15.87
N LEU A 434 8.42 22.10 -15.01
CA LEU A 434 7.03 21.80 -15.34
C LEU A 434 6.14 23.02 -15.10
N ALA A 435 5.56 23.56 -16.17
CA ALA A 435 4.53 24.61 -16.08
C ALA A 435 3.11 24.04 -15.94
N GLY A 436 2.90 22.82 -16.42
CA GLY A 436 1.61 22.15 -16.43
C GLY A 436 1.22 21.49 -15.11
N SER A 437 -0.09 21.30 -14.89
CA SER A 437 -0.63 20.47 -13.83
C SER A 437 -2.08 20.10 -14.12
N ALA A 438 -2.35 18.82 -14.33
CA ALA A 438 -3.68 18.31 -14.61
C ALA A 438 -4.41 17.85 -13.32
N ALA A 439 -3.86 18.17 -12.14
CA ALA A 439 -4.44 17.80 -10.85
C ALA A 439 -5.87 18.36 -10.65
N SER A 440 -6.13 19.57 -11.13
CA SER A 440 -7.45 20.21 -11.03
C SER A 440 -8.49 19.58 -11.96
N SER A 441 -8.06 18.89 -13.01
CA SER A 441 -8.89 18.18 -14.00
C SER A 441 -8.85 16.66 -13.82
N LYS A 442 -8.31 16.14 -12.71
CA LYS A 442 -8.20 14.69 -12.42
C LYS A 442 -9.49 13.90 -12.57
N GLY A 443 -10.64 14.56 -12.46
CA GLY A 443 -11.94 13.94 -12.70
C GLY A 443 -12.12 13.41 -14.12
N LEU A 444 -11.43 13.99 -15.11
CA LEU A 444 -11.39 13.49 -16.49
C LEU A 444 -10.96 12.02 -16.56
N LEU A 445 -10.11 11.56 -15.63
CA LEU A 445 -9.68 10.17 -15.55
C LEU A 445 -10.82 9.19 -15.27
N ALA A 446 -11.96 9.62 -14.73
CA ALA A 446 -13.14 8.77 -14.63
C ALA A 446 -13.72 8.41 -16.01
N VAL A 447 -13.64 9.32 -16.98
CA VAL A 447 -14.03 9.02 -18.37
C VAL A 447 -13.02 8.05 -18.98
N VAL A 448 -11.72 8.23 -18.71
CA VAL A 448 -10.69 7.27 -19.11
C VAL A 448 -10.94 5.90 -18.49
N ALA A 449 -11.30 5.81 -17.21
CA ALA A 449 -11.66 4.55 -16.56
C ALA A 449 -12.84 3.85 -17.25
N ALA A 450 -13.89 4.59 -17.60
CA ALA A 450 -15.09 4.02 -18.22
C ALA A 450 -14.90 3.66 -19.71
N CYS A 451 -13.93 4.29 -20.39
CA CYS A 451 -13.73 4.13 -21.83
C CYS A 451 -12.46 3.37 -22.21
N GLY A 452 -11.45 3.34 -21.35
CA GLY A 452 -10.12 2.79 -21.64
C GLY A 452 -10.12 1.26 -21.79
N GLY A 453 -9.07 0.76 -22.44
CA GLY A 453 -8.73 -0.67 -22.54
C GLY A 453 -7.24 -0.88 -22.24
N ALA A 454 -6.66 -2.01 -22.68
CA ALA A 454 -5.25 -2.38 -22.40
C ALA A 454 -4.22 -1.27 -22.67
N GLY A 455 -4.47 -0.41 -23.68
CA GLY A 455 -3.58 0.67 -24.10
C GLY A 455 -3.21 1.68 -23.00
N VAL A 456 -4.04 1.82 -21.97
CA VAL A 456 -3.83 2.80 -20.89
C VAL A 456 -2.72 2.40 -19.91
N ALA A 457 -2.44 1.11 -19.77
CA ALA A 457 -1.53 0.60 -18.74
C ALA A 457 -0.09 1.11 -18.96
N ALA A 458 0.44 0.99 -20.18
CA ALA A 458 1.84 1.34 -20.43
C ALA A 458 2.16 2.84 -20.27
N PRO A 459 1.34 3.79 -20.77
CA PRO A 459 1.52 5.22 -20.47
C PRO A 459 1.51 5.53 -18.98
N VAL A 460 0.58 4.93 -18.21
CA VAL A 460 0.50 5.11 -16.76
C VAL A 460 1.75 4.56 -16.08
N GLN A 461 2.20 3.35 -16.43
CA GLN A 461 3.39 2.74 -15.84
C GLN A 461 4.64 3.62 -16.04
N ARG A 462 4.81 4.19 -17.24
CA ARG A 462 5.90 5.12 -17.54
C ARG A 462 5.81 6.38 -16.68
N TYR A 463 4.63 7.02 -16.65
CA TYR A 463 4.41 8.21 -15.84
C TYR A 463 4.73 7.97 -14.37
N LEU A 464 4.25 6.86 -13.78
CA LEU A 464 4.54 6.52 -12.39
C LEU A 464 6.05 6.36 -12.18
N LYS A 465 6.76 5.64 -13.05
CA LYS A 465 8.21 5.40 -12.93
C LYS A 465 9.05 6.68 -13.04
N GLU A 466 8.59 7.66 -13.80
CA GLU A 466 9.30 8.91 -14.06
C GLU A 466 9.02 9.95 -12.97
N TRP A 467 7.79 10.02 -12.45
CA TRP A 467 7.32 11.15 -11.61
C TRP A 467 6.94 10.76 -10.16
N PHE A 468 7.34 9.58 -9.68
CA PHE A 468 6.98 9.05 -8.35
C PHE A 468 7.39 9.89 -7.13
N GLY A 469 8.22 10.92 -7.30
CA GLY A 469 8.67 11.85 -6.25
C GLY A 469 8.00 13.22 -6.27
N SER A 470 7.59 13.73 -7.43
CA SER A 470 7.06 15.10 -7.60
C SER A 470 5.57 15.16 -7.92
N ARG A 471 4.95 14.05 -8.36
CA ARG A 471 3.55 13.99 -8.81
C ARG A 471 2.72 12.95 -8.04
N ALA A 472 2.84 12.94 -6.72
CA ALA A 472 2.21 11.91 -5.90
C ALA A 472 0.66 11.90 -6.00
N ALA A 473 0.02 13.07 -6.06
CA ALA A 473 -1.45 13.15 -6.13
C ALA A 473 -2.00 12.63 -7.48
N GLN A 474 -1.33 12.99 -8.57
CA GLN A 474 -1.63 12.53 -9.93
C GLN A 474 -1.39 11.03 -10.08
N GLY A 475 -0.25 10.53 -9.60
CA GLY A 475 0.04 9.09 -9.62
C GLY A 475 -1.04 8.27 -8.92
N LYS A 476 -1.51 8.72 -7.75
CA LYS A 476 -2.64 8.10 -7.05
C LYS A 476 -3.95 8.15 -7.85
N ALA A 477 -4.23 9.25 -8.54
CA ALA A 477 -5.41 9.37 -9.39
C ALA A 477 -5.36 8.40 -10.59
N LEU A 478 -4.19 8.20 -11.21
CA LEU A 478 -4.00 7.21 -12.28
C LEU A 478 -4.17 5.77 -11.76
N ILE A 479 -3.66 5.46 -10.57
CA ILE A 479 -3.85 4.15 -9.93
C ILE A 479 -5.34 3.89 -9.65
N ALA A 480 -6.07 4.89 -9.14
CA ALA A 480 -7.51 4.78 -8.95
C ALA A 480 -8.27 4.55 -10.27
N MET A 481 -7.87 5.23 -11.34
CA MET A 481 -8.42 5.03 -12.69
C MET A 481 -8.23 3.59 -13.19
N LEU A 482 -7.02 3.03 -13.04
CA LEU A 482 -6.71 1.65 -13.48
C LEU A 482 -7.65 0.60 -12.88
N ALA A 483 -8.11 0.80 -11.64
CA ALA A 483 -8.99 -0.14 -10.93
C ALA A 483 -10.39 -0.27 -11.54
N TRP A 484 -10.76 0.65 -12.43
CA TRP A 484 -12.07 0.74 -13.07
C TRP A 484 -12.04 0.48 -14.57
N VAL A 485 -10.85 0.44 -15.17
CA VAL A 485 -10.68 0.01 -16.56
C VAL A 485 -10.96 -1.48 -16.64
N ASP A 486 -11.92 -1.87 -17.49
CA ASP A 486 -12.32 -3.27 -17.68
C ASP A 486 -11.34 -4.00 -18.61
N ASP A 487 -10.08 -4.09 -18.17
CA ASP A 487 -9.01 -4.77 -18.90
C ASP A 487 -8.00 -5.44 -17.93
N PRO A 488 -7.62 -6.71 -18.18
CA PRO A 488 -6.62 -7.42 -17.39
C PRO A 488 -5.29 -6.66 -17.24
N ALA A 489 -4.82 -5.95 -18.27
CA ALA A 489 -3.54 -5.24 -18.25
C ALA A 489 -3.53 -4.10 -17.23
N ALA A 490 -4.65 -3.37 -17.11
CA ALA A 490 -4.81 -2.32 -16.11
C ALA A 490 -4.84 -2.89 -14.69
N THR A 491 -5.55 -4.01 -14.50
CA THR A 491 -5.61 -4.72 -13.21
C THR A 491 -4.24 -5.23 -12.78
N GLN A 492 -3.48 -5.91 -13.67
CA GLN A 492 -2.14 -6.39 -13.33
C GLN A 492 -1.17 -5.26 -13.05
N LEU A 493 -1.24 -4.15 -13.79
CA LEU A 493 -0.40 -2.98 -13.49
C LEU A 493 -0.69 -2.45 -12.08
N MET A 494 -1.97 -2.31 -11.72
CA MET A 494 -2.36 -1.89 -10.36
C MET A 494 -1.81 -2.85 -9.30
N LEU A 495 -1.97 -4.17 -9.48
CA LEU A 495 -1.45 -5.19 -8.55
C LEU A 495 0.08 -5.15 -8.44
N ALA A 496 0.79 -4.96 -9.56
CA ALA A 496 2.24 -4.80 -9.58
C ALA A 496 2.69 -3.53 -8.85
N VAL A 497 1.93 -2.44 -8.94
CA VAL A 497 2.20 -1.20 -8.18
C VAL A 497 2.02 -1.44 -6.68
N GLY A 498 0.95 -2.12 -6.27
CA GLY A 498 0.63 -2.44 -4.88
C GLY A 498 1.70 -3.27 -4.15
N SER A 499 2.34 -4.18 -4.88
CA SER A 499 3.31 -5.13 -4.30
C SER A 499 4.74 -4.59 -4.24
N ARG A 500 5.22 -3.88 -5.26
CA ARG A 500 6.67 -3.65 -5.46
C ARG A 500 7.06 -2.23 -5.86
N PHE A 501 6.13 -1.29 -5.96
CA PHE A 501 6.50 0.05 -6.42
C PHE A 501 7.27 0.83 -5.35
N ARG A 502 8.40 1.46 -5.69
CA ARG A 502 9.30 2.14 -4.73
C ARG A 502 8.63 3.17 -3.79
N THR A 503 7.52 3.79 -4.22
CA THR A 503 6.80 4.80 -3.42
C THR A 503 5.70 4.14 -2.59
N LYS A 504 5.86 4.12 -1.27
CA LYS A 504 4.88 3.55 -0.31
C LYS A 504 3.46 4.06 -0.52
N SER A 505 3.30 5.36 -0.73
CA SER A 505 1.96 5.95 -0.90
C SER A 505 1.25 5.50 -2.19
N PHE A 506 1.98 5.03 -3.20
CA PHE A 506 1.40 4.41 -4.40
C PHE A 506 1.03 2.96 -4.14
N GLN A 507 1.88 2.23 -3.40
CA GLN A 507 1.54 0.87 -2.96
C GLN A 507 0.23 0.87 -2.17
N ASP A 508 0.09 1.80 -1.21
CA ASP A 508 -1.11 1.91 -0.36
C ASP A 508 -2.37 2.18 -1.18
N GLU A 509 -2.30 3.12 -2.13
CA GLU A 509 -3.44 3.42 -3.00
C GLU A 509 -3.78 2.24 -3.92
N ALA A 510 -2.78 1.57 -4.49
CA ALA A 510 -2.99 0.41 -5.35
C ALA A 510 -3.59 -0.78 -4.57
N ASN A 511 -3.12 -1.03 -3.35
CA ASN A 511 -3.68 -2.09 -2.49
C ASN A 511 -5.11 -1.78 -2.06
N ARG A 512 -5.41 -0.51 -1.73
CA ARG A 512 -6.78 -0.05 -1.45
C ARG A 512 -7.70 -0.31 -2.64
N GLN A 513 -7.25 0.04 -3.84
CA GLN A 513 -8.02 -0.11 -5.07
C GLN A 513 -8.18 -1.58 -5.48
N ALA A 514 -7.15 -2.40 -5.30
CA ALA A 514 -7.21 -3.84 -5.52
C ALA A 514 -8.23 -4.50 -4.60
N ALA A 515 -8.24 -4.15 -3.30
CA ALA A 515 -9.22 -4.66 -2.35
C ALA A 515 -10.65 -4.26 -2.75
N ALA A 516 -10.85 -3.00 -3.14
CA ALA A 516 -12.15 -2.53 -3.62
C ALA A 516 -12.59 -3.23 -4.91
N LEU A 517 -11.68 -3.50 -5.85
CA LEU A 517 -12.00 -4.22 -7.08
C LEU A 517 -12.34 -5.69 -6.81
N ALA A 518 -11.59 -6.34 -5.94
CA ALA A 518 -11.84 -7.72 -5.53
C ALA A 518 -13.22 -7.83 -4.87
N GLU A 519 -13.54 -6.91 -3.95
CA GLU A 519 -14.85 -6.82 -3.31
C GLU A 519 -15.99 -6.59 -4.32
N ARG A 520 -15.80 -5.72 -5.32
CA ARG A 520 -16.80 -5.48 -6.39
C ARG A 520 -17.05 -6.73 -7.22
N LYS A 521 -16.03 -7.55 -7.47
CA LYS A 521 -16.15 -8.79 -8.25
C LYS A 521 -16.51 -10.01 -7.41
N GLY A 522 -16.58 -9.89 -6.07
CA GLY A 522 -16.82 -11.01 -5.16
C GLY A 522 -15.65 -11.99 -5.11
N TRP A 523 -14.43 -11.48 -5.30
CA TRP A 523 -13.19 -12.26 -5.34
C TRP A 523 -12.30 -11.88 -4.15
N THR A 524 -11.42 -12.79 -3.75
CA THR A 524 -10.25 -12.48 -2.94
C THR A 524 -9.21 -11.72 -3.78
N LEU A 525 -8.24 -11.07 -3.15
CA LEU A 525 -7.11 -10.44 -3.86
C LEU A 525 -6.33 -11.46 -4.70
N ASP A 526 -6.21 -12.67 -4.16
CA ASP A 526 -5.53 -13.79 -4.78
C ASP A 526 -6.27 -14.25 -6.05
N GLU A 527 -7.58 -14.44 -5.98
CA GLU A 527 -8.42 -14.75 -7.15
C GLU A 527 -8.42 -13.62 -8.17
N LEU A 528 -8.49 -12.36 -7.74
CA LEU A 528 -8.42 -11.21 -8.64
C LEU A 528 -7.14 -11.24 -9.46
N ALA A 529 -6.03 -11.55 -8.82
CA ALA A 529 -4.73 -11.58 -9.44
C ALA A 529 -4.60 -12.75 -10.44
N ASP A 530 -5.19 -13.92 -10.17
CA ASP A 530 -5.17 -15.08 -11.08
C ASP A 530 -6.14 -14.93 -12.25
N ARG A 531 -7.35 -14.41 -11.99
CA ARG A 531 -8.43 -14.29 -12.98
C ARG A 531 -8.26 -13.12 -13.94
N SER A 532 -7.24 -12.29 -13.73
CA SER A 532 -6.97 -11.07 -14.50
C SER A 532 -5.61 -11.09 -15.17
N VAL A 533 -5.07 -12.27 -15.53
CA VAL A 533 -3.81 -12.36 -16.28
C VAL A 533 -4.07 -12.05 -17.77
N PRO A 534 -3.34 -11.11 -18.39
CA PRO A 534 -3.49 -10.78 -19.81
C PRO A 534 -2.95 -11.88 -20.73
N VAL A 535 -3.53 -11.97 -21.94
CA VAL A 535 -3.08 -12.85 -23.03
C VAL A 535 -2.18 -12.14 -24.06
N ALA A 536 -1.69 -10.94 -23.73
CA ALA A 536 -0.79 -10.14 -24.59
C ALA A 536 -1.33 -9.76 -25.98
N GLY A 537 -2.66 -9.67 -26.12
CA GLY A 537 -3.34 -9.40 -27.40
C GLY A 537 -3.31 -10.57 -28.38
N LEU A 538 -3.03 -11.79 -27.88
CA LEU A 538 -3.16 -13.03 -28.62
C LEU A 538 -4.58 -13.60 -28.48
N ASP A 539 -5.05 -14.28 -29.52
CA ASP A 539 -6.29 -15.05 -29.51
C ASP A 539 -6.14 -16.40 -28.79
N ASP A 540 -7.22 -17.20 -28.79
CA ASP A 540 -7.26 -18.50 -28.11
C ASP A 540 -6.28 -19.53 -28.71
N ASP A 541 -5.86 -19.35 -29.98
CA ASP A 541 -4.85 -20.16 -30.65
C ASP A 541 -3.42 -19.64 -30.40
N GLY A 542 -3.27 -18.58 -29.61
CA GLY A 542 -1.98 -17.96 -29.31
C GLY A 542 -1.42 -17.13 -30.46
N ARG A 543 -2.30 -16.57 -31.31
CA ARG A 543 -1.96 -15.83 -32.51
C ARG A 543 -2.49 -14.40 -32.48
N ALA A 544 -1.85 -13.52 -33.23
CA ALA A 544 -2.33 -12.17 -33.49
C ALA A 544 -2.11 -11.81 -34.96
N GLU A 545 -3.19 -11.39 -35.62
CA GLU A 545 -3.14 -10.95 -37.02
C GLU A 545 -2.60 -9.50 -37.13
N LEU A 546 -1.69 -9.32 -38.07
CA LEU A 546 -0.99 -8.07 -38.33
C LEU A 546 -1.21 -7.69 -39.80
N SER A 547 -2.27 -6.92 -40.07
CA SER A 547 -2.67 -6.56 -41.42
C SER A 547 -1.89 -5.36 -41.98
N TYR A 548 -1.46 -5.47 -43.24
CA TYR A 548 -0.96 -4.37 -44.07
C TYR A 548 -2.02 -3.94 -45.12
N GLY A 549 -3.28 -4.35 -44.96
CA GLY A 549 -4.32 -4.28 -45.99
C GLY A 549 -4.46 -5.64 -46.68
N ASP A 550 -3.98 -5.74 -47.93
CA ASP A 550 -4.12 -6.96 -48.75
C ASP A 550 -3.29 -8.16 -48.30
N ARG A 551 -2.34 -7.96 -47.37
CA ARG A 551 -1.46 -9.00 -46.83
C ARG A 551 -1.52 -8.99 -45.31
N VAL A 552 -1.69 -10.16 -44.73
CA VAL A 552 -1.76 -10.37 -43.28
C VAL A 552 -0.57 -11.21 -42.82
N PHE A 553 0.12 -10.74 -41.80
CA PHE A 553 1.17 -11.48 -41.10
C PHE A 553 0.62 -12.01 -39.78
N VAL A 554 1.20 -13.07 -39.25
CA VAL A 554 0.77 -13.65 -37.97
C VAL A 554 1.91 -13.55 -36.97
N ALA A 555 1.63 -13.01 -35.79
CA ALA A 555 2.46 -13.17 -34.61
C ALA A 555 1.97 -14.38 -33.82
N GLU A 556 2.85 -15.32 -33.47
CA GLU A 556 2.50 -16.57 -32.79
C GLU A 556 3.35 -16.78 -31.54
N LEU A 557 2.72 -17.22 -30.45
CA LEU A 557 3.38 -17.56 -29.18
C LEU A 557 4.20 -18.85 -29.32
N THR A 558 5.48 -18.81 -28.94
CA THR A 558 6.35 -20.00 -28.93
C THR A 558 6.44 -20.64 -27.54
N PRO A 559 6.85 -21.92 -27.42
CA PRO A 559 7.07 -22.62 -26.14
C PRO A 559 8.11 -21.95 -25.21
N GLU A 560 9.00 -21.13 -25.77
CA GLU A 560 9.99 -20.33 -25.05
C GLU A 560 9.39 -19.02 -24.49
N LEU A 561 8.07 -18.83 -24.59
CA LEU A 561 7.36 -17.63 -24.17
C LEU A 561 7.83 -16.38 -24.92
N THR A 562 8.03 -16.52 -26.23
CA THR A 562 8.36 -15.43 -27.15
C THR A 562 7.38 -15.36 -28.32
N VAL A 563 7.54 -14.36 -29.20
CA VAL A 563 6.65 -14.15 -30.35
C VAL A 563 7.41 -14.38 -31.65
N ALA A 564 7.04 -15.42 -32.38
CA ALA A 564 7.46 -15.69 -33.75
C ALA A 564 6.60 -14.89 -34.74
N LEU A 565 7.14 -14.60 -35.92
CA LEU A 565 6.40 -13.95 -37.01
C LEU A 565 6.32 -14.88 -38.21
N ILE A 566 5.16 -14.92 -38.85
CA ILE A 566 4.86 -15.76 -40.00
C ILE A 566 4.31 -14.89 -41.13
N ASP A 567 4.81 -15.10 -42.34
CA ASP A 567 4.33 -14.43 -43.54
C ASP A 567 3.00 -15.04 -44.07
N PRO A 568 2.33 -14.40 -45.05
CA PRO A 568 1.10 -14.95 -45.62
C PRO A 568 1.27 -16.32 -46.30
N GLN A 569 2.51 -16.75 -46.54
CA GLN A 569 2.86 -18.05 -47.13
C GLN A 569 3.22 -19.10 -46.07
N GLY A 570 3.13 -18.77 -44.77
CA GLY A 570 3.46 -19.68 -43.67
C GLY A 570 4.96 -19.73 -43.33
N LYS A 571 5.79 -18.84 -43.88
CA LYS A 571 7.24 -18.85 -43.66
C LYS A 571 7.64 -17.95 -42.48
N PRO A 572 8.56 -18.40 -41.61
CA PRO A 572 9.02 -17.59 -40.48
C PRO A 572 9.80 -16.34 -40.92
N LEU A 573 9.55 -15.24 -40.21
CA LEU A 573 10.17 -13.93 -40.41
C LEU A 573 10.94 -13.49 -39.16
N LYS A 574 12.07 -12.79 -39.37
CA LYS A 574 12.80 -12.14 -38.26
C LYS A 574 12.17 -10.82 -37.84
N ALA A 575 11.52 -10.12 -38.77
CA ALA A 575 10.87 -8.84 -38.56
C ALA A 575 9.76 -8.63 -39.59
N LEU A 576 8.81 -7.74 -39.28
CA LEU A 576 7.83 -7.30 -40.26
C LEU A 576 8.53 -6.63 -41.46
N PRO A 577 8.12 -6.92 -42.70
CA PRO A 577 8.74 -6.34 -43.89
C PRO A 577 8.45 -4.84 -44.02
N ALA A 578 9.27 -4.16 -44.82
CA ALA A 578 9.03 -2.76 -45.19
C ALA A 578 7.69 -2.63 -45.95
N PRO A 579 6.93 -1.53 -45.72
CA PRO A 579 5.71 -1.27 -46.46
C PRO A 579 5.98 -1.14 -47.96
N ARG A 580 5.09 -1.68 -48.77
CA ARG A 580 5.02 -1.48 -50.23
C ARG A 580 4.11 -0.29 -50.53
N GLN A 581 4.21 0.23 -51.75
CA GLN A 581 3.35 1.33 -52.20
C GLN A 581 1.86 0.97 -52.24
N SER A 582 1.53 -0.32 -52.33
CA SER A 582 0.16 -0.84 -52.29
C SER A 582 -0.37 -1.09 -50.87
N ASP A 583 0.49 -1.05 -49.85
CA ASP A 583 0.08 -1.33 -48.48
C ASP A 583 -0.57 -0.09 -47.86
N ASP A 584 -1.55 -0.30 -46.98
CA ASP A 584 -2.17 0.78 -46.22
C ASP A 584 -1.18 1.29 -45.15
N GLU A 585 -0.80 2.57 -45.25
CA GLU A 585 0.20 3.16 -44.37
C GLU A 585 -0.23 3.15 -42.90
N ASP A 586 -1.51 3.37 -42.62
CA ASP A 586 -2.07 3.39 -41.27
C ASP A 586 -2.19 1.97 -40.72
N ALA A 587 -2.59 1.01 -41.56
CA ALA A 587 -2.58 -0.42 -41.19
C ALA A 587 -1.16 -0.90 -40.85
N VAL A 588 -0.15 -0.51 -41.64
CA VAL A 588 1.26 -0.84 -41.37
C VAL A 588 1.72 -0.27 -40.03
N LYS A 589 1.40 1.00 -39.74
CA LYS A 589 1.72 1.63 -38.45
C LYS A 589 1.03 0.90 -37.30
N ALA A 590 -0.25 0.56 -37.45
CA ALA A 590 -1.03 -0.18 -36.47
C ALA A 590 -0.44 -1.58 -36.22
N ALA A 591 -0.11 -2.34 -37.26
CA ALA A 591 0.50 -3.66 -37.17
C ALA A 591 1.85 -3.64 -36.44
N LYS A 592 2.74 -2.68 -36.76
CA LYS A 592 4.03 -2.51 -36.06
C LYS A 592 3.84 -2.16 -34.58
N LYS A 593 2.87 -1.30 -34.28
CA LYS A 593 2.50 -0.91 -32.90
C LYS A 593 1.96 -2.11 -32.13
N ALA A 594 1.05 -2.89 -32.72
CA ALA A 594 0.47 -4.10 -32.13
C ALA A 594 1.55 -5.14 -31.81
N LEU A 595 2.41 -5.48 -32.76
CA LEU A 595 3.51 -6.43 -32.54
C LEU A 595 4.43 -6.01 -31.38
N THR A 596 4.78 -4.72 -31.32
CA THR A 596 5.64 -4.19 -30.26
C THR A 596 4.93 -4.25 -28.90
N ALA A 597 3.63 -3.95 -28.86
CA ALA A 597 2.81 -4.06 -27.67
C ALA A 597 2.74 -5.50 -27.16
N THR A 598 2.39 -6.47 -28.03
CA THR A 598 2.31 -7.90 -27.72
C THR A 598 3.63 -8.43 -27.15
N LYS A 599 4.76 -8.15 -27.81
CA LYS A 599 6.09 -8.59 -27.31
C LYS A 599 6.41 -8.04 -25.93
N ARG A 600 6.11 -6.75 -25.69
CA ARG A 600 6.39 -6.09 -24.41
C ARG A 600 5.47 -6.61 -23.31
N GLU A 601 4.19 -6.77 -23.60
CA GLU A 601 3.20 -7.26 -22.66
C GLU A 601 3.45 -8.72 -22.27
N LEU A 602 3.72 -9.60 -23.24
CA LEU A 602 4.10 -11.00 -22.97
C LEU A 602 5.28 -11.09 -22.01
N LYS A 603 6.35 -10.33 -22.28
CA LYS A 603 7.53 -10.28 -21.39
C LYS A 603 7.16 -9.84 -19.97
N ALA A 604 6.33 -8.80 -19.85
CA ALA A 604 5.90 -8.29 -18.55
C ALA A 604 5.02 -9.28 -17.79
N VAL A 605 4.10 -9.98 -18.49
CA VAL A 605 3.27 -11.04 -17.91
C VAL A 605 4.13 -12.18 -17.40
N VAL A 606 5.06 -12.69 -18.21
CA VAL A 606 5.96 -13.79 -17.83
C VAL A 606 6.79 -13.43 -16.59
N GLU A 607 7.38 -12.24 -16.56
CA GLU A 607 8.17 -11.76 -15.42
C GLU A 607 7.31 -11.67 -14.14
N LEU A 608 6.14 -11.05 -14.23
CA LEU A 608 5.24 -10.87 -13.09
C LEU A 608 4.71 -12.21 -12.56
N GLN A 609 4.25 -13.09 -13.45
CA GLN A 609 3.65 -14.37 -13.04
C GLN A 609 4.70 -15.35 -12.50
N THR A 610 5.93 -15.33 -13.03
CA THR A 610 7.05 -16.09 -12.43
C THR A 610 7.30 -15.66 -10.99
N GLN A 611 7.33 -14.35 -10.75
CA GLN A 611 7.54 -13.79 -9.41
C GLN A 611 6.39 -14.14 -8.45
N ARG A 612 5.14 -14.15 -8.95
CA ARG A 612 3.97 -14.50 -8.16
C ARG A 612 3.87 -15.99 -7.84
N LEU A 613 4.24 -16.87 -8.78
CA LEU A 613 4.33 -18.31 -8.53
C LEU A 613 5.41 -18.61 -7.48
N TYR A 614 6.55 -17.90 -7.49
CA TYR A 614 7.56 -18.03 -6.44
C TYR A 614 7.05 -17.56 -5.08
N GLU A 615 6.34 -16.42 -5.04
CA GLU A 615 5.70 -15.95 -3.81
C GLU A 615 4.68 -16.97 -3.29
N ALA A 616 3.88 -17.55 -4.18
CA ALA A 616 2.88 -18.57 -3.85
C ALA A 616 3.50 -19.87 -3.32
N LEU A 617 4.69 -20.27 -3.81
CA LEU A 617 5.50 -21.34 -3.21
C LEU A 617 5.84 -20.97 -1.76
N CYS A 618 6.44 -19.79 -1.54
CA CYS A 618 6.89 -19.33 -0.22
C CYS A 618 5.74 -19.29 0.79
N THR A 619 4.58 -18.74 0.40
CA THR A 619 3.42 -18.61 1.28
C THR A 619 2.60 -19.89 1.41
N GLY A 620 2.95 -20.94 0.66
CA GLY A 620 2.21 -22.19 0.62
C GLY A 620 0.78 -21.98 0.12
N ARG A 621 0.57 -21.09 -0.85
CA ARG A 621 -0.77 -20.79 -1.40
C ARG A 621 -1.44 -22.06 -1.93
N ALA A 622 -2.74 -22.13 -1.70
CA ALA A 622 -3.60 -23.22 -2.15
C ALA A 622 -4.60 -22.72 -3.18
N TRP A 623 -4.91 -23.58 -4.15
CA TRP A 623 -5.97 -23.37 -5.12
C TRP A 623 -6.95 -24.53 -5.07
N PRO A 624 -8.27 -24.27 -5.16
CA PRO A 624 -9.21 -25.30 -5.58
C PRO A 624 -8.76 -25.86 -6.94
N ALA A 625 -8.77 -27.18 -7.11
CA ALA A 625 -8.31 -27.82 -8.35
C ALA A 625 -9.03 -27.29 -9.59
N ALA A 626 -10.33 -27.01 -9.50
CA ALA A 626 -11.11 -26.39 -10.59
C ALA A 626 -10.59 -25.00 -10.99
N ASP A 627 -10.19 -24.18 -10.02
CA ASP A 627 -9.67 -22.84 -10.26
C ASP A 627 -8.24 -22.89 -10.83
N TRP A 628 -7.40 -23.77 -10.30
CA TRP A 628 -6.07 -24.02 -10.84
C TRP A 628 -6.15 -24.51 -12.29
N GLN A 629 -7.03 -25.47 -12.58
CA GLN A 629 -7.22 -26.00 -13.93
C GLN A 629 -7.73 -24.91 -14.88
N ARG A 630 -8.68 -24.08 -14.46
CA ARG A 630 -9.30 -23.06 -15.31
C ARG A 630 -8.39 -21.86 -15.55
N PHE A 631 -7.78 -21.31 -14.50
CA PHE A 631 -7.12 -20.00 -14.56
C PHE A 631 -5.61 -20.10 -14.71
N LEU A 632 -4.99 -21.23 -14.37
CA LEU A 632 -3.54 -21.44 -14.52
C LEU A 632 -3.26 -22.41 -15.67
N ASN A 633 -3.69 -23.67 -15.56
CA ASN A 633 -3.40 -24.70 -16.57
C ASN A 633 -4.17 -24.48 -17.89
N GLY A 634 -5.37 -23.91 -17.83
CA GLY A 634 -6.19 -23.59 -19.00
C GLY A 634 -5.86 -22.26 -19.65
N HIS A 635 -4.96 -21.46 -19.08
CA HIS A 635 -4.63 -20.13 -19.60
C HIS A 635 -3.45 -20.20 -20.58
N LEU A 636 -3.59 -19.54 -21.74
CA LEU A 636 -2.62 -19.54 -22.85
C LEU A 636 -1.14 -19.38 -22.43
N ILE A 637 -0.84 -18.30 -21.67
CA ILE A 637 0.53 -18.00 -21.21
C ILE A 637 0.90 -18.76 -19.93
N LEU A 638 0.02 -18.75 -18.91
CA LEU A 638 0.31 -19.41 -17.62
C LEU A 638 0.50 -20.92 -17.74
N ARG A 639 -0.18 -21.62 -18.67
CA ARG A 639 0.03 -23.06 -18.88
C ARG A 639 1.50 -23.40 -19.08
N GLN A 640 2.18 -22.61 -19.91
CA GLN A 640 3.60 -22.78 -20.21
C GLN A 640 4.53 -22.45 -19.03
N LEU A 641 4.05 -21.70 -18.05
CA LEU A 641 4.75 -21.45 -16.79
C LEU A 641 4.53 -22.60 -15.82
N VAL A 642 3.29 -23.03 -15.63
CA VAL A 642 2.96 -24.08 -14.66
C VAL A 642 3.46 -25.46 -15.05
N GLN A 643 3.60 -25.75 -16.35
CA GLN A 643 4.22 -27.00 -16.86
C GLN A 643 5.71 -27.14 -16.48
N ARG A 644 6.37 -26.05 -16.09
CA ARG A 644 7.78 -25.99 -15.69
C ARG A 644 7.96 -26.12 -14.17
N LEU A 645 6.89 -26.48 -13.46
CA LEU A 645 6.85 -26.61 -12.02
C LEU A 645 6.20 -27.93 -11.62
N ALA A 646 6.63 -28.49 -10.50
CA ALA A 646 5.97 -29.61 -9.85
C ALA A 646 4.92 -29.09 -8.84
N TRP A 647 3.78 -29.76 -8.81
CA TRP A 647 2.61 -29.41 -8.00
C TRP A 647 2.26 -30.57 -7.10
N SER A 648 1.53 -30.31 -6.03
CA SER A 648 1.01 -31.33 -5.13
C SER A 648 -0.47 -31.11 -4.88
N ALA A 649 -1.24 -32.18 -4.89
CA ALA A 649 -2.61 -32.22 -4.39
C ALA A 649 -2.75 -33.47 -3.53
N ASP A 650 -3.19 -33.28 -2.29
CA ASP A 650 -3.19 -34.34 -1.27
C ASP A 650 -1.79 -34.98 -1.14
N ASP A 651 -1.68 -36.30 -1.30
CA ASP A 651 -0.40 -37.04 -1.26
C ASP A 651 0.23 -37.25 -2.65
N VAL A 652 -0.35 -36.68 -3.72
CA VAL A 652 0.12 -36.87 -5.10
C VAL A 652 0.91 -35.64 -5.54
N VAL A 653 2.11 -35.88 -6.06
CA VAL A 653 2.92 -34.85 -6.73
C VAL A 653 2.81 -35.07 -8.24
N PHE A 654 2.63 -34.00 -9.01
CA PHE A 654 2.37 -34.06 -10.44
C PHE A 654 2.93 -32.84 -11.19
N ARG A 655 2.95 -32.92 -12.53
CA ARG A 655 3.29 -31.83 -13.43
C ARG A 655 2.33 -31.79 -14.62
N PRO A 656 1.91 -30.60 -15.09
CA PRO A 656 1.14 -30.46 -16.33
C PRO A 656 2.01 -30.75 -17.57
N LEU A 657 1.41 -31.41 -18.57
CA LEU A 657 1.96 -31.64 -19.90
C LEU A 657 1.53 -30.54 -20.89
N ASP A 658 2.05 -30.62 -22.11
CA ASP A 658 1.76 -29.67 -23.18
C ASP A 658 0.31 -29.76 -23.67
N ASP A 659 -0.39 -30.87 -23.56
CA ASP A 659 -1.82 -30.95 -23.85
C ASP A 659 -2.71 -30.52 -22.66
N GLY A 660 -2.09 -30.17 -21.52
CA GLY A 660 -2.77 -29.79 -20.28
C GLY A 660 -3.19 -30.97 -19.39
N THR A 661 -2.92 -32.21 -19.79
CA THR A 661 -3.05 -33.40 -18.92
C THR A 661 -1.96 -33.41 -17.85
N LEU A 662 -2.10 -34.24 -16.82
CA LEU A 662 -1.19 -34.29 -15.68
C LEU A 662 -0.46 -35.62 -15.62
N THR A 663 0.82 -35.57 -15.27
CA THR A 663 1.68 -36.74 -15.08
C THR A 663 2.32 -36.72 -13.69
N ASP A 664 2.55 -37.89 -13.11
CA ASP A 664 3.45 -38.03 -11.97
C ASP A 664 4.92 -38.24 -12.41
N ALA A 665 5.81 -38.51 -11.45
CA ALA A 665 7.24 -38.72 -11.72
C ALA A 665 7.57 -40.08 -12.39
N ALA A 666 6.61 -41.01 -12.44
CA ALA A 666 6.73 -42.32 -13.08
C ALA A 666 6.07 -42.37 -14.47
N ASP A 667 5.63 -41.20 -14.97
CA ASP A 667 4.91 -41.04 -16.23
C ASP A 667 3.49 -41.64 -16.24
N ASP A 668 2.92 -41.85 -15.04
CA ASP A 668 1.53 -42.30 -14.89
C ASP A 668 0.58 -41.09 -14.93
N PRO A 669 -0.60 -41.21 -15.59
CA PRO A 669 -1.57 -40.13 -15.68
C PRO A 669 -2.20 -39.83 -14.32
N VAL A 670 -2.31 -38.55 -13.99
CA VAL A 670 -2.90 -38.05 -12.74
C VAL A 670 -4.25 -37.38 -13.00
N GLU A 671 -5.26 -37.76 -12.23
CA GLU A 671 -6.58 -37.13 -12.21
C GLU A 671 -6.82 -36.50 -10.84
N LEU A 672 -7.23 -35.23 -10.81
CA LEU A 672 -7.49 -34.52 -9.57
C LEU A 672 -8.95 -34.69 -9.15
N ALA A 673 -9.19 -34.91 -7.86
CA ALA A 673 -10.53 -34.85 -7.31
C ALA A 673 -11.11 -33.43 -7.43
N ALA A 674 -12.44 -33.31 -7.55
CA ALA A 674 -13.10 -32.02 -7.76
C ALA A 674 -12.90 -31.04 -6.58
N ASP A 675 -12.72 -31.57 -5.37
CA ASP A 675 -12.46 -30.87 -4.12
C ASP A 675 -10.96 -30.84 -3.74
N ALA A 676 -10.08 -31.37 -4.59
CA ALA A 676 -8.65 -31.39 -4.34
C ALA A 676 -8.11 -29.96 -4.22
N VAL A 677 -7.11 -29.81 -3.35
CA VAL A 677 -6.41 -28.54 -3.13
C VAL A 677 -5.01 -28.64 -3.71
N VAL A 678 -4.75 -27.86 -4.76
CA VAL A 678 -3.47 -27.82 -5.45
C VAL A 678 -2.55 -26.80 -4.78
N ARG A 679 -1.27 -27.15 -4.62
CA ARG A 679 -0.19 -26.30 -4.12
C ARG A 679 1.06 -26.52 -4.96
N LEU A 680 2.01 -25.59 -4.89
CA LEU A 680 3.34 -25.83 -5.44
C LEU A 680 4.11 -26.81 -4.54
N ALA A 681 4.73 -27.81 -5.15
CA ALA A 681 5.53 -28.78 -4.44
C ALA A 681 6.83 -28.14 -3.92
N HIS A 682 7.24 -28.52 -2.71
CA HIS A 682 8.46 -28.04 -2.06
C HIS A 682 9.13 -29.17 -1.27
N ASP A 683 10.46 -29.19 -1.23
CA ASP A 683 11.24 -30.24 -0.56
C ASP A 683 10.99 -30.32 0.97
N THR A 684 10.51 -29.25 1.60
CA THR A 684 10.09 -29.28 3.03
C THR A 684 8.93 -30.23 3.30
N ALA A 685 8.10 -30.53 2.29
CA ALA A 685 6.90 -31.35 2.42
C ALA A 685 7.04 -32.74 1.76
N LEU A 686 8.18 -33.05 1.17
CA LEU A 686 8.39 -34.27 0.39
C LEU A 686 9.53 -35.12 0.93
N GLU A 687 9.41 -36.43 0.75
CA GLU A 687 10.49 -37.37 1.05
C GLU A 687 11.67 -37.20 0.08
N PRO A 688 12.93 -37.37 0.54
CA PRO A 688 14.12 -37.18 -0.30
C PRO A 688 14.14 -38.05 -1.57
N ALA A 689 13.50 -39.23 -1.54
CA ALA A 689 13.38 -40.09 -2.71
C ALA A 689 12.48 -39.45 -3.78
N THR A 690 11.31 -38.95 -3.38
CA THR A 690 10.37 -38.23 -4.26
C THR A 690 11.03 -36.98 -4.86
N VAL A 691 11.77 -36.21 -4.05
CA VAL A 691 12.53 -35.05 -4.51
C VAL A 691 13.53 -35.42 -5.61
N ARG A 692 14.30 -36.52 -5.42
CA ARG A 692 15.24 -37.00 -6.45
C ARG A 692 14.54 -37.45 -7.72
N SER A 693 13.41 -38.15 -7.61
CA SER A 693 12.63 -38.56 -8.78
C SER A 693 12.16 -37.36 -9.61
N TRP A 694 11.69 -36.29 -8.97
CA TRP A 694 11.29 -35.07 -9.67
C TRP A 694 12.46 -34.30 -10.28
N GLN A 695 13.61 -34.23 -9.59
CA GLN A 695 14.83 -33.67 -10.16
C GLN A 695 15.26 -34.43 -11.43
N GLN A 696 15.17 -35.77 -11.41
CA GLN A 696 15.48 -36.61 -12.56
C GLN A 696 14.44 -36.41 -13.68
N HIS A 697 13.15 -36.41 -13.36
CA HIS A 697 12.08 -36.18 -14.33
C HIS A 697 12.26 -34.85 -15.08
N PHE A 698 12.61 -33.75 -14.41
CA PHE A 698 12.90 -32.49 -15.10
C PHE A 698 14.10 -32.58 -16.06
N VAL A 699 15.12 -33.36 -15.72
CA VAL A 699 16.28 -33.57 -16.60
C VAL A 699 15.88 -34.43 -17.81
N ASP A 700 15.17 -35.53 -17.59
CA ASP A 700 14.77 -36.49 -18.64
C ASP A 700 13.87 -35.84 -19.70
N TYR A 701 12.99 -34.93 -19.28
CA TYR A 701 12.09 -34.19 -20.16
C TYR A 701 12.62 -32.82 -20.61
N GLU A 702 13.88 -32.50 -20.33
CA GLU A 702 14.53 -31.22 -20.67
C GLU A 702 13.75 -29.98 -20.18
N VAL A 703 13.03 -30.12 -19.06
CA VAL A 703 12.22 -29.05 -18.48
C VAL A 703 13.12 -28.13 -17.67
N ALA A 704 13.34 -26.91 -18.17
CA ALA A 704 13.98 -25.85 -17.39
C ALA A 704 12.99 -25.27 -16.36
N PRO A 705 13.20 -25.49 -15.03
CA PRO A 705 12.27 -25.01 -14.02
C PRO A 705 12.24 -23.48 -13.96
N LEU A 706 11.09 -22.89 -13.62
CA LEU A 706 10.99 -21.42 -13.48
C LEU A 706 11.82 -20.88 -12.32
N PHE A 707 11.88 -21.66 -11.24
CA PHE A 707 12.71 -21.42 -10.07
C PHE A 707 13.01 -22.76 -9.41
N GLN A 708 14.05 -22.79 -8.58
CA GLN A 708 14.45 -24.01 -7.89
C GLN A 708 13.44 -24.37 -6.79
N GLN A 709 12.61 -25.39 -7.03
CA GLN A 709 11.71 -25.98 -6.03
C GLN A 709 12.38 -27.03 -5.14
N PHE A 710 13.45 -27.63 -5.65
CA PHE A 710 14.06 -28.83 -5.07
C PHE A 710 15.58 -28.71 -4.98
N GLY A 711 16.14 -29.26 -3.89
CA GLY A 711 17.59 -29.39 -3.72
C GLY A 711 18.26 -28.13 -3.17
N LYS A 712 17.48 -27.23 -2.57
CA LYS A 712 18.04 -26.19 -1.71
C LYS A 712 18.43 -26.82 -0.37
N GLU A 713 19.32 -26.16 0.36
CA GLU A 713 19.61 -26.57 1.72
C GLU A 713 18.37 -26.28 2.58
N LEU A 714 17.80 -27.33 3.17
CA LEU A 714 16.56 -27.25 3.95
C LEU A 714 16.85 -26.66 5.33
N PHE A 715 16.25 -25.50 5.64
CA PHE A 715 16.24 -24.98 6.99
C PHE A 715 15.00 -25.50 7.74
N ARG A 716 15.23 -26.28 8.79
CA ARG A 716 14.19 -26.72 9.72
C ARG A 716 14.36 -25.98 11.03
N LEU A 717 13.35 -25.22 11.44
CA LEU A 717 13.36 -24.48 12.69
C LEU A 717 13.54 -25.46 13.87
N PRO A 718 14.60 -25.31 14.69
CA PRO A 718 14.74 -26.12 15.89
C PRO A 718 13.59 -25.83 16.86
N ALA A 719 12.99 -26.86 17.46
CA ALA A 719 11.82 -26.72 18.34
C ALA A 719 12.07 -25.73 19.51
N ALA A 720 13.30 -25.66 20.02
CA ALA A 720 13.69 -24.72 21.08
C ALA A 720 13.64 -23.24 20.66
N LYS A 721 13.74 -22.93 19.36
CA LYS A 721 13.71 -21.57 18.79
C LYS A 721 12.32 -21.16 18.30
N ALA A 722 11.28 -21.98 18.50
CA ALA A 722 9.93 -21.71 17.98
C ALA A 722 9.32 -20.41 18.53
N GLY A 723 9.60 -20.07 19.78
CA GLY A 723 9.15 -18.83 20.44
C GLY A 723 10.04 -17.61 20.18
N ASP A 724 11.20 -17.77 19.54
CA ASP A 724 12.06 -16.65 19.19
C ASP A 724 11.38 -15.80 18.10
N THR A 725 11.74 -14.52 18.01
CA THR A 725 11.22 -13.60 16.99
C THR A 725 12.27 -13.17 15.98
N ARG A 726 13.53 -13.60 16.14
CA ARG A 726 14.67 -13.20 15.32
C ARG A 726 15.60 -14.39 15.07
N LEU A 727 16.09 -14.48 13.84
CA LEU A 727 17.21 -15.34 13.45
C LEU A 727 18.50 -14.53 13.48
N LEU A 728 19.48 -14.99 14.25
CA LEU A 728 20.77 -14.32 14.49
C LEU A 728 21.97 -15.13 13.94
N ASP A 729 21.71 -16.20 13.20
CA ASP A 729 22.70 -17.17 12.74
C ASP A 729 23.85 -16.56 11.90
N PHE A 730 23.62 -15.39 11.29
CA PHE A 730 24.60 -14.65 10.49
C PHE A 730 24.96 -13.28 11.09
N GLU A 731 24.65 -13.04 12.36
CA GLU A 731 25.04 -11.79 13.04
C GLU A 731 26.56 -11.60 12.96
N GLY A 732 26.99 -10.41 12.54
CA GLY A 732 28.41 -10.08 12.43
C GLY A 732 29.09 -10.53 11.14
N HIS A 733 28.35 -11.10 10.19
CA HIS A 733 28.87 -11.34 8.84
C HIS A 733 29.06 -10.03 8.09
N LEU A 734 30.29 -9.74 7.69
CA LEU A 734 30.68 -8.50 7.04
C LEU A 734 30.53 -8.55 5.53
N LEU A 735 29.95 -7.51 4.94
CA LEU A 735 29.83 -7.31 3.50
C LEU A 735 29.80 -5.82 3.13
N GLU A 736 30.10 -5.53 1.87
CA GLU A 736 29.98 -4.17 1.32
C GLU A 736 28.52 -3.81 1.03
N THR A 737 28.10 -2.59 1.34
CA THR A 737 26.70 -2.13 1.17
C THR A 737 26.22 -2.22 -0.27
N PHE A 738 27.07 -2.01 -1.29
CA PHE A 738 26.64 -2.17 -2.69
C PHE A 738 26.43 -3.64 -3.08
N ALA A 739 27.18 -4.56 -2.49
CA ALA A 739 26.97 -6.00 -2.67
C ALA A 739 25.66 -6.44 -1.97
N LEU A 740 25.44 -5.99 -0.72
CA LEU A 740 24.20 -6.18 0.03
C LEU A 740 23.00 -5.69 -0.79
N ARG A 741 23.01 -4.42 -1.25
CA ARG A 741 21.94 -3.86 -2.08
C ARG A 741 21.72 -4.67 -3.35
N GLY A 742 22.80 -4.99 -4.06
CA GLY A 742 22.74 -5.71 -5.33
C GLY A 742 22.11 -7.09 -5.21
N ARG A 743 22.48 -7.85 -4.17
CA ARG A 743 21.90 -9.17 -3.92
C ARG A 743 20.50 -9.08 -3.31
N ALA A 744 20.26 -8.21 -2.35
CA ALA A 744 18.93 -7.97 -1.78
C ALA A 744 17.91 -7.64 -2.88
N ALA A 745 18.26 -6.75 -3.82
CA ALA A 745 17.41 -6.40 -4.95
C ALA A 745 17.14 -7.60 -5.88
N LYS A 746 18.14 -8.45 -6.17
CA LYS A 746 17.96 -9.68 -6.96
C LYS A 746 17.05 -10.69 -6.27
N LEU A 747 17.06 -10.75 -4.95
CA LEU A 747 16.21 -11.61 -4.13
C LEU A 747 14.82 -10.99 -3.86
N GLY A 748 14.55 -9.79 -4.37
CA GLY A 748 13.26 -9.11 -4.26
C GLY A 748 13.06 -8.27 -3.00
N TYR A 749 14.11 -8.00 -2.24
CA TYR A 749 14.08 -7.08 -1.11
C TYR A 749 14.22 -5.63 -1.57
N GLN A 750 13.57 -4.72 -0.84
CA GLN A 750 13.62 -3.28 -1.05
C GLN A 750 14.20 -2.60 0.18
N ARG A 751 14.78 -1.41 -0.01
CA ARG A 751 15.30 -0.61 1.10
C ARG A 751 14.15 -0.16 2.02
N GLY A 752 14.32 -0.31 3.33
CA GLY A 752 13.42 0.24 4.35
C GLY A 752 13.41 1.77 4.37
N GLU A 753 12.52 2.36 5.17
CA GLU A 753 12.42 3.82 5.30
C GLU A 753 13.69 4.41 5.92
N ALA A 754 14.07 5.60 5.46
CA ALA A 754 15.13 6.36 6.09
C ALA A 754 14.60 6.98 7.39
N GLN A 755 15.37 6.83 8.46
CA GLN A 755 15.13 7.34 9.79
C GLN A 755 15.91 8.65 9.99
N ASP A 756 16.22 8.96 11.26
CA ASP A 756 16.96 10.16 11.64
C ASP A 756 18.29 10.29 10.88
N ALA A 757 18.62 11.54 10.51
CA ALA A 757 19.81 11.89 9.72
C ALA A 757 19.94 11.14 8.38
N GLY A 758 18.86 10.59 7.83
CA GLY A 758 18.86 9.93 6.52
C GLY A 758 19.43 8.50 6.54
N TRP A 759 19.59 7.89 7.71
CA TRP A 759 20.07 6.51 7.85
C TRP A 759 18.96 5.49 7.67
N PHE A 760 19.28 4.32 7.13
CA PHE A 760 18.37 3.16 7.09
C PHE A 760 19.13 1.90 7.51
N TYR A 761 18.41 0.95 8.11
CA TYR A 761 18.99 -0.25 8.74
C TYR A 761 18.38 -1.56 8.21
N GLU A 762 17.47 -1.46 7.25
CA GLU A 762 16.59 -2.57 6.89
C GLU A 762 16.48 -2.75 5.38
N TYR A 763 16.41 -4.01 4.97
CA TYR A 763 15.87 -4.43 3.68
C TYR A 763 14.62 -5.28 3.91
N GLU A 764 13.50 -4.87 3.31
CA GLU A 764 12.18 -5.47 3.48
C GLU A 764 11.73 -6.22 2.22
N LYS A 765 11.09 -7.38 2.39
CA LYS A 765 10.38 -8.12 1.35
C LYS A 765 8.96 -8.40 1.82
N ARG A 766 7.97 -7.91 1.07
CA ARG A 766 6.56 -7.96 1.46
C ARG A 766 5.83 -9.12 0.81
N PHE A 767 4.91 -9.71 1.56
CA PHE A 767 4.00 -10.79 1.16
C PHE A 767 2.56 -10.34 1.42
N PRO A 768 1.98 -9.48 0.55
CA PRO A 768 0.69 -8.84 0.81
C PRO A 768 -0.47 -9.83 0.96
N SER A 769 -0.42 -10.96 0.25
CA SER A 769 -1.46 -12.02 0.28
C SER A 769 -1.70 -12.57 1.69
N ILE A 770 -0.66 -12.62 2.52
CA ILE A 770 -0.72 -13.10 3.92
C ILE A 770 -0.43 -11.99 4.94
N GLY A 771 -0.30 -10.74 4.49
CA GLY A 771 -0.07 -9.58 5.35
C GLY A 771 1.24 -9.62 6.14
N LEU A 772 2.29 -10.24 5.60
CA LEU A 772 3.59 -10.36 6.26
C LEU A 772 4.68 -9.54 5.54
N THR A 773 5.67 -9.09 6.30
CA THR A 773 6.90 -8.48 5.81
C THR A 773 8.09 -9.20 6.43
N VAL A 774 9.02 -9.66 5.60
CA VAL A 774 10.30 -10.21 6.02
C VAL A 774 11.33 -9.10 5.99
N VAL A 775 12.09 -8.95 7.07
CA VAL A 775 13.07 -7.88 7.24
C VAL A 775 14.44 -8.49 7.49
N ILE A 776 15.43 -7.96 6.77
CA ILE A 776 16.85 -8.20 7.02
C ILE A 776 17.42 -6.92 7.60
N GLU A 777 17.86 -7.00 8.85
CA GLU A 777 18.49 -5.92 9.61
C GLU A 777 20.01 -5.97 9.44
N PHE A 778 20.63 -4.81 9.30
CA PHE A 778 22.08 -4.64 9.20
C PHE A 778 22.53 -3.38 9.96
N THR A 779 23.84 -3.14 10.04
CA THR A 779 24.40 -2.01 10.81
C THR A 779 24.13 -0.61 10.23
N GLY A 780 23.49 -0.53 9.07
CA GLY A 780 22.96 0.71 8.51
C GLY A 780 23.83 1.39 7.45
N ASN A 781 23.20 2.26 6.68
CA ASN A 781 23.86 3.16 5.72
C ASN A 781 23.07 4.49 5.63
N MET A 782 23.73 5.55 5.18
CA MET A 782 23.13 6.88 5.00
C MET A 782 22.65 7.12 3.57
N LEU A 783 21.90 8.21 3.36
CA LEU A 783 21.51 8.70 2.03
C LEU A 783 22.24 10.01 1.70
N PRO A 784 22.85 10.17 0.51
CA PRO A 784 23.01 9.15 -0.54
C PRO A 784 23.88 7.98 -0.08
N GLU A 785 23.61 6.78 -0.61
CA GLU A 785 24.30 5.55 -0.20
C GLU A 785 25.79 5.59 -0.55
N GLU A 786 26.63 5.32 0.45
CA GLU A 786 28.07 5.09 0.26
C GLU A 786 28.39 3.60 0.26
N ASN A 787 29.44 3.21 -0.47
CA ASN A 787 29.95 1.84 -0.41
C ASN A 787 30.83 1.68 0.83
N ARG A 788 30.33 0.95 1.83
CA ARG A 788 30.99 0.75 3.12
C ARG A 788 30.81 -0.67 3.61
N VAL A 789 31.69 -1.06 4.52
CA VAL A 789 31.54 -2.31 5.27
C VAL A 789 30.40 -2.19 6.27
N VAL A 790 29.51 -3.19 6.25
CA VAL A 790 28.40 -3.35 7.19
C VAL A 790 28.34 -4.80 7.66
N ALA A 791 27.64 -5.03 8.77
CA ALA A 791 27.37 -6.37 9.28
C ALA A 791 25.87 -6.70 9.20
N LEU A 792 25.54 -7.94 8.85
CA LEU A 792 24.20 -8.49 9.07
C LEU A 792 23.93 -8.58 10.58
N ARG A 793 22.68 -8.34 10.99
CA ARG A 793 22.26 -8.32 12.39
C ARG A 793 21.20 -9.37 12.68
N ALA A 794 20.07 -9.30 11.97
CA ALA A 794 18.97 -10.21 12.21
C ALA A 794 18.10 -10.41 10.95
N LEU A 795 17.39 -11.53 10.94
CA LEU A 795 16.21 -11.71 10.09
C LEU A 795 14.97 -11.91 10.97
N TYR A 796 13.88 -11.21 10.66
CA TYR A 796 12.61 -11.36 11.35
C TYR A 796 11.43 -11.18 10.41
N VAL A 797 10.25 -11.62 10.87
CA VAL A 797 8.99 -11.48 10.15
C VAL A 797 8.04 -10.66 11.00
N ALA A 798 7.41 -9.65 10.40
CA ALA A 798 6.47 -8.76 11.05
C ALA A 798 5.12 -8.76 10.32
N ARG A 799 4.02 -8.49 11.04
CA ARG A 799 2.73 -8.20 10.40
C ARG A 799 2.80 -6.84 9.70
N ALA A 800 2.17 -6.72 8.54
CA ALA A 800 2.05 -5.44 7.84
C ALA A 800 0.96 -4.58 8.52
N VAL A 801 1.33 -3.70 9.45
CA VAL A 801 0.41 -2.74 10.09
C VAL A 801 0.90 -1.30 9.87
N GLY A 802 0.16 -0.52 9.08
CA GLY A 802 0.40 0.92 8.92
C GLY A 802 1.79 1.29 8.38
N ARG A 803 2.33 2.42 8.84
CA ARG A 803 3.61 3.00 8.37
C ARG A 803 4.85 2.54 9.13
N ARG A 804 4.73 1.97 10.34
CA ARG A 804 5.88 1.70 11.24
C ARG A 804 6.21 0.21 11.45
N GLY A 805 5.68 -0.67 10.61
CA GLY A 805 5.75 -2.12 10.85
C GLY A 805 4.82 -2.56 11.98
N GLY A 806 4.30 -3.78 11.87
CA GLY A 806 3.46 -4.40 12.90
C GLY A 806 4.27 -5.25 13.88
N PRO A 807 3.59 -5.93 14.83
CA PRO A 807 4.24 -6.82 15.78
C PRO A 807 5.03 -7.92 15.05
N LEU A 808 6.17 -8.30 15.62
CA LEU A 808 6.97 -9.44 15.18
C LEU A 808 6.20 -10.75 15.39
N LEU A 809 6.40 -11.71 14.49
CA LEU A 809 5.90 -13.07 14.64
C LEU A 809 6.94 -13.92 15.38
N ALA A 810 6.47 -14.86 16.18
CA ALA A 810 7.29 -15.98 16.60
C ALA A 810 7.70 -16.78 15.36
N LEU A 811 8.94 -17.28 15.31
CA LEU A 811 9.46 -18.02 14.16
C LEU A 811 8.62 -19.28 13.88
N GLY A 812 8.00 -19.88 14.89
CA GLY A 812 7.08 -21.01 14.75
C GLY A 812 5.75 -20.67 14.06
N ASP A 813 5.35 -19.40 14.04
CA ASP A 813 4.13 -18.92 13.38
C ASP A 813 4.35 -18.51 11.92
N VAL A 814 5.61 -18.51 11.46
CA VAL A 814 5.96 -18.21 10.07
C VAL A 814 5.74 -19.46 9.22
N PRO A 815 5.12 -19.36 8.02
CA PRO A 815 4.99 -20.50 7.10
C PRO A 815 6.34 -21.22 6.90
N PRO A 816 6.42 -22.56 7.05
CA PRO A 816 7.70 -23.27 7.03
C PRO A 816 8.49 -23.10 5.73
N VAL A 817 7.79 -23.09 4.58
CA VAL A 817 8.41 -22.84 3.27
C VAL A 817 8.99 -21.43 3.23
N LEU A 818 8.21 -20.41 3.60
CA LEU A 818 8.68 -19.02 3.68
C LEU A 818 9.93 -18.91 4.55
N LEU A 819 9.91 -19.49 5.75
CA LEU A 819 11.04 -19.43 6.68
C LEU A 819 12.30 -20.09 6.09
N SER A 820 12.15 -21.24 5.43
CA SER A 820 13.27 -21.93 4.78
C SER A 820 13.83 -21.12 3.61
N GLU A 821 12.96 -20.53 2.79
CA GLU A 821 13.37 -19.73 1.64
C GLU A 821 14.08 -18.44 2.05
N VAL A 822 13.58 -17.73 3.07
CA VAL A 822 14.21 -16.48 3.52
C VAL A 822 15.48 -16.72 4.35
N TYR A 823 15.59 -17.87 5.02
CA TYR A 823 16.86 -18.30 5.61
C TYR A 823 17.92 -18.54 4.52
N ASN A 824 17.53 -19.16 3.41
CA ASN A 824 18.40 -19.32 2.25
C ASN A 824 18.77 -17.98 1.60
N ASP A 825 17.84 -17.03 1.51
CA ASP A 825 18.13 -15.66 1.06
C ASP A 825 19.21 -15.01 1.95
N LEU A 826 19.10 -15.14 3.28
CA LEU A 826 20.08 -14.65 4.24
C LEU A 826 21.45 -15.33 4.10
N ARG A 827 21.48 -16.65 3.90
CA ARG A 827 22.71 -17.43 3.65
C ARG A 827 23.43 -16.96 2.39
N LEU A 828 22.70 -16.68 1.31
CA LEU A 828 23.25 -16.17 0.06
C LEU A 828 23.83 -14.75 0.24
N LEU A 829 23.18 -13.90 1.03
CA LEU A 829 23.69 -12.57 1.37
C LEU A 829 24.99 -12.65 2.18
N ALA A 830 25.01 -13.50 3.20
CA ALA A 830 26.18 -13.71 4.03
C ALA A 830 27.38 -14.28 3.23
N ALA A 831 27.12 -15.12 2.23
CA ALA A 831 28.14 -15.72 1.36
C ALA A 831 28.80 -14.74 0.37
N ASP A 832 28.13 -13.62 0.03
CA ASP A 832 28.71 -12.54 -0.78
C ASP A 832 29.71 -11.67 0.03
N GLY A 833 29.75 -11.87 1.36
CA GLY A 833 30.62 -11.14 2.28
C GLY A 833 31.96 -11.81 2.56
N SER A 834 32.74 -11.21 3.45
CA SER A 834 34.00 -11.76 3.96
C SER A 834 33.83 -12.80 5.07
N GLY A 835 32.58 -13.01 5.52
CA GLY A 835 32.24 -13.93 6.61
C GLY A 835 32.11 -13.24 7.97
N PHE A 836 31.97 -14.05 9.03
CA PHE A 836 31.88 -13.58 10.41
C PHE A 836 33.19 -12.93 10.86
N ASP A 837 33.09 -11.79 11.55
CA ASP A 837 34.22 -11.10 12.15
C ASP A 837 33.95 -10.81 13.64
N PRO A 838 34.77 -11.28 14.60
CA PRO A 838 34.51 -11.05 16.03
C PRO A 838 34.58 -9.57 16.44
N ASP A 839 35.24 -8.71 15.65
CA ASP A 839 35.32 -7.27 15.86
C ASP A 839 34.37 -6.49 14.94
N TRP A 840 33.34 -7.15 14.37
CA TRP A 840 32.41 -6.55 13.42
C TRP A 840 31.83 -5.22 13.92
N ALA A 841 31.47 -5.14 15.21
CA ALA A 841 30.87 -3.95 15.80
C ALA A 841 31.75 -2.70 15.65
N LYS A 842 33.06 -2.83 15.89
CA LYS A 842 34.04 -1.74 15.73
C LYS A 842 34.28 -1.40 14.25
N LYS A 843 34.25 -2.41 13.39
CA LYS A 843 34.50 -2.25 11.94
C LYS A 843 33.33 -1.61 11.19
N THR A 844 32.15 -1.65 11.79
CA THR A 844 30.92 -1.08 11.23
C THR A 844 30.46 0.19 11.95
N GLU A 845 31.16 0.58 13.02
CA GLU A 845 30.85 1.74 13.86
C GLU A 845 30.96 3.05 13.05
N PHE A 846 30.05 3.98 13.31
CA PHE A 846 30.05 5.34 12.76
C PHE A 846 29.67 6.35 13.84
#